data_AF-A0A0X1KXJ7-F1
#
_entry.id   AF-A0A0X1KXJ7-F1
#
_cell.length_a   1.000
_cell.length_b   1.000
_cell.length_c   1.000
_cell.angle_alpha   90.00
_cell.angle_beta   90.00
_cell.angle_gamma   90.00
#
_symmetry.space_group_name_H-M   'P 1'
#
loop_
_entity.id
_entity.type
_entity.pdbx_description
1 polymer ?
#
loop_
_entity_poly.entity_id
_entity_poly.type
_entity_poly.pdbx_seq_one_letter_code
_entity_poly.pdbx_strand_id
1 'polypeptide(L)'
;SENSPKVEQLISDISWDGELNWENHKRTPFPHQDIGVRWILGVEQKSLSDSKVSGALLADDMGLGKTFMALSAIEHIYQRQQISGETKKPALIVAPLSLLENWKDEVDKTFKHSPFKDVVILQSSAELNEYRMGGVEIRGQSASDDCLEPKYSLKVGKYFGPSRLDLPERLVITTYQTLRDYQFSMCLIDWGIVVFDEAQNIKNPNALQTRAAKGLKADFKLVATGTPVENSLADFWCLMDTACPGHLGSYQEFRARYISPILKAAGDEVEEIRARLGRELRIAVGALMLRRIKEDNLKGLPLKHMYAGGEFENWKYLEELKSTMVGYQRDVYEGAISHQLENEESHALTTLMRLRDSSLHPRLSDGGRLDIPKNAKSARALYGESGKLVSLLETLDRVRSKQEKCIIFAVNKRLQSFLSVTLGQIYNLGPLSVINGDAKAVAKRKSVPTRKSMISDFEAKEGFNLIVMSPVAAGVGLTVVGANHVVHLERYWNPAKEAQATDRVYRIGQEKEVHIYIPLLHHPEFESFDVNLHRLLTQKTLLKDAVVTPEDVIPQPAGVGGVVSGDLIDKRITAAELDKLSWQQFEALCVELLAKITDSESAWLTNNGADHGADGVLLNNSGNILLQAKFTQRQYDGYKGIQEIHSAKPIYESAMRSSFGRLIFVTNSPLLAKRTHEIAATCGIEVLGRTQLLTYLEEYDITLKDILSRLGKDRLRV
;
A
#
# COMPACT_ATOMS: atom_id res chain seq x y z
N SER A 1 2.21 27.18 -9.80
CA SER A 1 1.03 26.33 -9.97
C SER A 1 1.24 25.44 -11.18
N GLU A 2 0.46 24.37 -11.31
CA GLU A 2 0.49 23.45 -12.47
C GLU A 2 0.17 24.17 -13.79
N ASN A 3 -0.63 25.24 -13.74
CA ASN A 3 -0.89 26.17 -14.86
C ASN A 3 0.26 27.18 -15.02
N SER A 4 1.50 26.70 -15.04
CA SER A 4 2.60 27.56 -15.48
C SER A 4 2.45 27.72 -16.99
N PRO A 5 2.21 28.93 -17.53
CA PRO A 5 2.08 29.14 -18.97
C PRO A 5 3.30 28.61 -19.73
N LYS A 6 4.46 28.61 -19.06
CA LYS A 6 5.71 28.05 -19.56
C LYS A 6 5.65 26.53 -19.76
N VAL A 7 5.03 25.78 -18.84
CA VAL A 7 4.92 24.32 -18.94
C VAL A 7 3.88 23.94 -20.00
N GLU A 8 2.75 24.66 -20.03
CA GLU A 8 1.73 24.47 -21.08
C GLU A 8 2.29 24.75 -22.47
N GLN A 9 3.08 25.84 -22.61
CA GLN A 9 3.78 26.14 -23.84
C GLN A 9 4.76 25.03 -24.22
N LEU A 10 5.58 24.54 -23.28
CA LEU A 10 6.48 23.42 -23.55
C LEU A 10 5.75 22.13 -23.96
N ILE A 11 4.55 21.88 -23.40
CA ILE A 11 3.70 20.74 -23.80
C ILE A 11 3.15 20.97 -25.21
N SER A 12 2.70 22.18 -25.53
CA SER A 12 2.24 22.53 -26.88
C SER A 12 3.36 22.39 -27.91
N ASP A 13 4.57 22.86 -27.58
CA ASP A 13 5.73 22.86 -28.48
C ASP A 13 6.23 21.44 -28.79
N ILE A 14 6.10 20.51 -27.84
CA ILE A 14 6.49 19.11 -28.06
C ILE A 14 5.40 18.29 -28.74
N SER A 15 4.14 18.70 -28.65
CA SER A 15 3.01 17.89 -29.08
C SER A 15 2.98 17.75 -30.61
N TRP A 16 2.53 16.59 -31.08
CA TRP A 16 2.36 16.33 -32.50
C TRP A 16 1.31 17.28 -33.12
N ASP A 17 1.72 18.00 -34.17
CA ASP A 17 0.91 18.99 -34.89
C ASP A 17 0.19 18.40 -36.11
N GLY A 18 0.67 17.29 -36.67
CA GLY A 18 0.07 16.62 -37.82
C GLY A 18 -1.37 16.13 -37.61
N GLU A 19 -2.02 15.76 -38.72
CA GLU A 19 -3.39 15.21 -38.68
C GLU A 19 -3.42 13.82 -38.02
N LEU A 20 -4.42 13.60 -37.17
CA LEU A 20 -4.70 12.31 -36.54
C LEU A 20 -5.91 11.68 -37.22
N ASN A 21 -5.76 10.42 -37.65
CA ASN A 21 -6.83 9.67 -38.30
C ASN A 21 -7.60 8.84 -37.26
N TRP A 22 -8.84 9.24 -37.00
CA TRP A 22 -9.74 8.58 -36.05
C TRP A 22 -10.75 7.61 -36.71
N GLU A 23 -10.63 7.32 -38.01
CA GLU A 23 -11.61 6.51 -38.76
C GLU A 23 -11.73 5.08 -38.23
N ASN A 24 -10.63 4.48 -37.77
CA ASN A 24 -10.63 3.14 -37.20
C ASN A 24 -11.20 3.11 -35.77
N HIS A 25 -11.40 4.26 -35.12
CA HIS A 25 -11.92 4.31 -33.77
C HIS A 25 -13.44 4.18 -33.76
N LYS A 26 -13.98 3.41 -32.80
CA LYS A 26 -15.43 3.24 -32.58
C LYS A 26 -16.06 4.45 -31.89
N ARG A 27 -15.25 5.29 -31.24
CA ARG A 27 -15.68 6.48 -30.49
C ARG A 27 -14.78 7.65 -30.81
N THR A 28 -15.36 8.84 -30.81
CA THR A 28 -14.62 10.09 -30.95
C THR A 28 -13.86 10.39 -29.65
N PRO A 29 -12.58 10.78 -29.71
CA PRO A 29 -11.84 11.19 -28.52
C PRO A 29 -12.44 12.45 -27.90
N PHE A 30 -12.39 12.55 -26.58
CA PHE A 30 -12.61 13.83 -25.91
C PHE A 30 -11.46 14.81 -26.23
N PRO A 31 -11.66 16.14 -26.14
CA PRO A 31 -10.60 17.11 -26.43
C PRO A 31 -9.30 16.88 -25.65
N HIS A 32 -9.38 16.53 -24.36
CA HIS A 32 -8.20 16.19 -23.59
C HIS A 32 -7.56 14.87 -24.06
N GLN A 33 -8.33 13.92 -24.56
CA GLN A 33 -7.74 12.68 -25.09
C GLN A 33 -6.98 12.93 -26.39
N ASP A 34 -7.49 13.77 -27.28
CA ASP A 34 -6.78 14.21 -28.49
C ASP A 34 -5.44 14.87 -28.12
N ILE A 35 -5.46 15.85 -27.22
CA ILE A 35 -4.25 16.51 -26.69
C ILE A 35 -3.28 15.48 -26.09
N GLY A 36 -3.80 14.50 -25.34
CA GLY A 36 -2.97 13.47 -24.73
C GLY A 36 -2.31 12.55 -25.74
N VAL A 37 -3.03 12.16 -26.81
CA VAL A 37 -2.47 11.35 -27.90
C VAL A 37 -1.42 12.15 -28.67
N ARG A 38 -1.70 13.41 -29.01
CA ARG A 38 -0.72 14.31 -29.66
C ARG A 38 0.53 14.48 -28.82
N TRP A 39 0.38 14.64 -27.52
CA TRP A 39 1.50 14.74 -26.60
C TRP A 39 2.34 13.44 -26.58
N ILE A 40 1.71 12.26 -26.46
CA ILE A 40 2.44 10.98 -26.50
C ILE A 40 3.23 10.85 -27.81
N LEU A 41 2.60 11.12 -28.95
CA LEU A 41 3.22 11.05 -30.27
C LEU A 41 4.38 12.04 -30.44
N GLY A 42 4.25 13.24 -29.88
CA GLY A 42 5.26 14.27 -29.92
C GLY A 42 6.50 13.92 -29.10
N VAL A 43 6.31 13.39 -27.88
CA VAL A 43 7.44 12.94 -27.05
C VAL A 43 8.11 11.69 -27.65
N GLU A 44 7.34 10.78 -28.24
CA GLU A 44 7.88 9.62 -28.95
C GLU A 44 8.69 10.03 -30.18
N GLN A 45 8.23 11.01 -30.97
CA GLN A 45 9.01 11.52 -32.08
C GLN A 45 10.32 12.15 -31.59
N LYS A 46 10.27 12.86 -30.46
CA LYS A 46 11.45 13.42 -29.83
C LYS A 46 12.43 12.32 -29.39
N SER A 47 11.96 11.19 -28.86
CA SER A 47 12.85 10.08 -28.45
C SER A 47 13.58 9.44 -29.64
N LEU A 48 13.02 9.51 -30.85
CA LEU A 48 13.73 9.07 -32.06
C LEU A 48 14.87 10.02 -32.46
N SER A 49 14.78 11.31 -32.09
CA SER A 49 15.76 12.34 -32.47
C SER A 49 16.78 12.68 -31.38
N ASP A 50 16.42 12.54 -30.10
CA ASP A 50 17.23 12.89 -28.94
C ASP A 50 17.36 11.67 -28.03
N SER A 51 18.56 11.07 -27.98
CA SER A 51 18.84 9.88 -27.18
C SER A 51 18.69 10.10 -25.66
N LYS A 52 18.59 11.36 -25.21
CA LYS A 52 18.29 11.67 -23.81
C LYS A 52 16.82 11.46 -23.47
N VAL A 53 15.93 11.45 -24.46
CA VAL A 53 14.50 11.21 -24.30
C VAL A 53 14.21 9.78 -24.70
N SER A 54 13.64 8.98 -23.79
CA SER A 54 13.29 7.58 -24.07
C SER A 54 11.87 7.22 -23.62
N GLY A 55 11.13 8.19 -23.10
CA GLY A 55 9.81 7.96 -22.55
C GLY A 55 9.21 9.19 -21.90
N ALA A 56 8.01 9.01 -21.34
CA ALA A 56 7.22 10.06 -20.74
C ALA A 56 6.36 9.56 -19.58
N LEU A 57 5.97 10.48 -18.68
CA LEU A 57 5.08 10.21 -17.54
C LEU A 57 3.68 10.78 -17.79
N LEU A 58 2.71 9.92 -18.05
CA LEU A 58 1.29 10.25 -18.14
C LEU A 58 0.65 10.15 -16.74
N ALA A 59 0.65 11.26 -16.03
CA ALA A 59 0.18 11.40 -14.66
C ALA A 59 -1.24 12.00 -14.57
N ASP A 60 -2.05 11.82 -15.61
CA ASP A 60 -3.45 12.25 -15.62
C ASP A 60 -4.27 11.61 -14.51
N ASP A 61 -5.26 12.35 -14.03
CA ASP A 61 -6.27 11.85 -13.10
C ASP A 61 -6.95 10.57 -13.61
N MET A 62 -7.45 9.81 -12.65
CA MET A 62 -8.03 8.50 -12.92
C MET A 62 -9.35 8.60 -13.67
N GLY A 63 -9.54 7.79 -14.71
CA GLY A 63 -10.78 7.85 -15.49
C GLY A 63 -10.79 8.88 -16.61
N LEU A 64 -9.71 9.64 -16.83
CA LEU A 64 -9.53 10.49 -18.03
C LEU A 64 -9.29 9.69 -19.33
N GLY A 65 -9.06 8.39 -19.24
CA GLY A 65 -8.90 7.51 -20.41
C GLY A 65 -7.45 7.24 -20.83
N LYS A 66 -6.52 7.11 -19.87
CA LYS A 66 -5.10 6.78 -20.14
C LYS A 66 -4.92 5.55 -21.03
N THR A 67 -5.73 4.51 -20.81
CA THR A 67 -5.76 3.30 -21.64
C THR A 67 -6.09 3.61 -23.10
N PHE A 68 -7.13 4.42 -23.34
CA PHE A 68 -7.51 4.84 -24.69
C PHE A 68 -6.42 5.67 -25.36
N MET A 69 -5.81 6.61 -24.63
CA MET A 69 -4.72 7.45 -25.15
C MET A 69 -3.51 6.61 -25.53
N ALA A 70 -3.11 5.66 -24.68
CA ALA A 70 -2.01 4.74 -24.97
C ALA A 70 -2.31 3.87 -26.20
N LEU A 71 -3.47 3.21 -26.26
CA LEU A 71 -3.85 2.39 -27.41
C LEU A 71 -3.91 3.19 -28.72
N SER A 72 -4.50 4.39 -28.67
CA SER A 72 -4.60 5.28 -29.83
C SER A 72 -3.24 5.76 -30.30
N ALA A 73 -2.33 6.08 -29.37
CA ALA A 73 -0.96 6.45 -29.72
C ALA A 73 -0.21 5.28 -30.40
N ILE A 74 -0.34 4.05 -29.90
CA ILE A 74 0.28 2.87 -30.53
C ILE A 74 -0.23 2.69 -31.97
N GLU A 75 -1.54 2.85 -32.19
CA GLU A 75 -2.14 2.72 -33.50
C GLU A 75 -1.64 3.78 -34.49
N HIS A 76 -1.53 5.05 -34.06
CA HIS A 76 -0.97 6.11 -34.88
C HIS A 76 0.54 5.94 -35.15
N ILE A 77 1.32 5.39 -34.20
CA ILE A 77 2.72 5.00 -34.43
C ILE A 77 2.78 3.95 -35.54
N TYR A 78 1.93 2.93 -35.50
CA TYR A 78 1.87 1.90 -36.54
C TYR A 78 1.43 2.43 -37.90
N GLN A 79 0.50 3.39 -37.95
CA GLN A 79 0.13 4.07 -39.20
C GLN A 79 1.33 4.82 -39.79
N ARG A 80 2.08 5.58 -38.99
CA ARG A 80 3.28 6.30 -39.48
C ARG A 80 4.36 5.33 -39.97
N GLN A 81 4.61 4.24 -39.24
CA GLN A 81 5.56 3.20 -39.64
C GLN A 81 5.14 2.49 -40.93
N GLN A 82 3.83 2.28 -41.14
CA GLN A 82 3.30 1.75 -42.40
C GLN A 82 3.62 2.70 -43.58
N ILE A 83 3.46 4.01 -43.38
CA ILE A 83 3.71 5.02 -44.42
C ILE A 83 5.22 5.14 -44.72
N SER A 84 6.09 5.08 -43.70
CA SER A 84 7.55 5.13 -43.87
C SER A 84 8.17 3.82 -44.33
N GLY A 85 7.40 2.71 -44.36
CA GLY A 85 7.91 1.38 -44.69
C GLY A 85 8.75 0.74 -43.58
N GLU A 86 8.66 1.27 -42.36
CA GLU A 86 9.34 0.74 -41.18
C GLU A 86 8.65 -0.51 -40.63
N THR A 87 9.42 -1.34 -39.91
CA THR A 87 8.86 -2.51 -39.26
C THR A 87 8.10 -2.09 -38.01
N LYS A 88 6.82 -2.45 -37.94
CA LYS A 88 5.98 -2.27 -36.75
C LYS A 88 6.38 -3.25 -35.65
N LYS A 89 7.30 -2.82 -34.79
CA LYS A 89 7.78 -3.61 -33.65
C LYS A 89 6.62 -3.99 -32.69
N PRO A 90 6.74 -5.10 -31.95
CA PRO A 90 5.75 -5.49 -30.95
C PRO A 90 5.60 -4.42 -29.85
N ALA A 91 4.43 -4.37 -29.23
CA ALA A 91 4.11 -3.50 -28.10
C ALA A 91 3.91 -4.31 -26.82
N LEU A 92 4.34 -3.77 -25.68
CA LEU A 92 4.20 -4.38 -24.36
C LEU A 92 3.36 -3.50 -23.43
N ILE A 93 2.36 -4.08 -22.79
CA ILE A 93 1.63 -3.47 -21.67
C ILE A 93 1.95 -4.25 -20.41
N VAL A 94 2.37 -3.54 -19.36
CA VAL A 94 2.60 -4.09 -18.02
C VAL A 94 1.61 -3.44 -17.08
N ALA A 95 0.70 -4.23 -16.51
CA ALA A 95 -0.37 -3.71 -15.65
C ALA A 95 -0.65 -4.67 -14.46
N PRO A 96 -1.35 -4.22 -13.41
CA PRO A 96 -1.89 -5.10 -12.38
C PRO A 96 -2.71 -6.26 -12.96
N LEU A 97 -2.68 -7.42 -12.29
CA LEU A 97 -3.36 -8.65 -12.74
C LEU A 97 -4.85 -8.44 -13.11
N SER A 98 -5.53 -7.60 -12.35
CA SER A 98 -6.93 -7.25 -12.51
C SER A 98 -7.25 -6.38 -13.72
N LEU A 99 -6.24 -5.74 -14.31
CA LEU A 99 -6.39 -4.85 -15.46
C LEU A 99 -6.11 -5.54 -16.80
N LEU A 100 -5.55 -6.75 -16.82
CA LEU A 100 -5.16 -7.42 -18.06
C LEU A 100 -6.36 -7.65 -18.99
N GLU A 101 -7.47 -8.17 -18.46
CA GLU A 101 -8.71 -8.35 -19.24
C GLU A 101 -9.29 -7.02 -19.68
N ASN A 102 -9.21 -5.97 -18.85
CA ASN A 102 -9.71 -4.65 -19.20
C ASN A 102 -8.94 -4.05 -20.38
N TRP A 103 -7.62 -4.21 -20.43
CA TRP A 103 -6.82 -3.77 -21.58
C TRP A 103 -7.19 -4.51 -22.86
N LYS A 104 -7.40 -5.84 -22.78
CA LYS A 104 -7.86 -6.63 -23.93
C LYS A 104 -9.25 -6.18 -24.42
N ASP A 105 -10.21 -6.05 -23.50
CA ASP A 105 -11.55 -5.55 -23.84
C ASP A 105 -11.50 -4.14 -24.43
N GLU A 106 -10.59 -3.29 -23.97
CA GLU A 106 -10.49 -1.91 -24.45
C GLU A 106 -9.94 -1.83 -25.88
N VAL A 107 -9.12 -2.78 -26.33
CA VAL A 107 -8.75 -2.90 -27.75
C VAL A 107 -10.00 -3.09 -28.60
N ASP A 108 -10.84 -4.06 -28.22
CA ASP A 108 -12.07 -4.36 -28.96
C ASP A 108 -13.10 -3.21 -28.89
N LYS A 109 -13.16 -2.48 -27.78
CA LYS A 109 -14.06 -1.32 -27.64
C LYS A 109 -13.56 -0.08 -28.36
N THR A 110 -12.24 0.07 -28.50
CA THR A 110 -11.64 1.27 -29.08
C THR A 110 -11.65 1.21 -30.60
N PHE A 111 -11.38 0.05 -31.21
CA PHE A 111 -11.15 -0.06 -32.65
C PHE A 111 -12.23 -0.86 -33.39
N LYS A 112 -12.55 -0.45 -34.63
CA LYS A 112 -13.37 -1.20 -35.59
C LYS A 112 -12.62 -2.43 -36.07
N HIS A 113 -11.35 -2.25 -36.41
CA HIS A 113 -10.40 -3.30 -36.76
C HIS A 113 -9.19 -3.21 -35.84
N SER A 114 -8.80 -4.35 -35.24
CA SER A 114 -7.62 -4.40 -34.36
C SER A 114 -6.38 -3.90 -35.11
N PRO A 115 -5.65 -2.90 -34.58
CA PRO A 115 -4.37 -2.49 -35.15
C PRO A 115 -3.24 -3.47 -34.84
N PHE A 116 -3.51 -4.44 -33.96
CA PHE A 116 -2.61 -5.50 -33.58
C PHE A 116 -2.92 -6.75 -34.38
N LYS A 117 -1.87 -7.47 -34.78
CA LYS A 117 -1.97 -8.79 -35.39
C LYS A 117 -2.67 -9.78 -34.47
N ASP A 118 -2.33 -9.72 -33.19
CA ASP A 118 -2.96 -10.46 -32.10
C ASP A 118 -2.63 -9.84 -30.74
N VAL A 119 -3.44 -10.20 -29.74
CA VAL A 119 -3.31 -9.74 -28.36
C VAL A 119 -3.05 -10.94 -27.46
N VAL A 120 -1.85 -10.99 -26.86
CA VAL A 120 -1.38 -12.09 -26.01
C VAL A 120 -1.45 -11.70 -24.54
N ILE A 121 -2.18 -12.46 -23.73
CA ILE A 121 -2.19 -12.28 -22.26
C ILE A 121 -1.18 -13.23 -21.62
N LEU A 122 -0.01 -12.69 -21.31
CA LEU A 122 1.09 -13.46 -20.76
C LEU A 122 0.98 -13.54 -19.23
N GLN A 123 0.18 -14.49 -18.75
CA GLN A 123 0.00 -14.76 -17.33
C GLN A 123 -0.25 -16.25 -17.07
N SER A 124 0.09 -16.74 -15.87
CA SER A 124 0.13 -18.18 -15.54
C SER A 124 -1.20 -18.93 -15.64
N SER A 125 -2.33 -18.24 -15.50
CA SER A 125 -3.69 -18.76 -15.74
C SER A 125 -4.24 -18.45 -17.14
N ALA A 126 -3.44 -17.85 -18.02
CA ALA A 126 -3.78 -17.54 -19.41
C ALA A 126 -2.76 -18.21 -20.35
N GLU A 127 -2.18 -17.47 -21.29
CA GLU A 127 -1.43 -18.02 -22.43
C GLU A 127 0.05 -18.28 -22.12
N LEU A 128 0.53 -18.00 -20.90
CA LEU A 128 1.96 -18.11 -20.54
C LEU A 128 2.57 -19.49 -20.85
N ASN A 129 1.80 -20.57 -20.69
CA ASN A 129 2.30 -21.92 -20.96
C ASN A 129 2.57 -22.17 -22.45
N GLU A 130 1.82 -21.52 -23.35
CA GLU A 130 2.00 -21.67 -24.80
C GLU A 130 3.27 -20.98 -25.29
N TYR A 131 3.63 -19.88 -24.65
CA TYR A 131 4.81 -19.08 -24.97
C TYR A 131 6.06 -19.52 -24.19
N ARG A 132 5.96 -20.57 -23.36
CA ARG A 132 7.11 -21.15 -22.65
C ARG A 132 7.89 -22.13 -23.54
N MET A 133 9.21 -22.11 -23.42
CA MET A 133 10.08 -23.16 -23.95
C MET A 133 9.91 -24.41 -23.08
N GLY A 134 9.39 -25.50 -23.65
CA GLY A 134 9.31 -26.78 -22.96
C GLY A 134 10.72 -27.38 -22.73
N GLY A 135 10.97 -27.91 -21.54
CA GLY A 135 12.22 -28.63 -21.23
C GLY A 135 13.21 -27.93 -20.29
N VAL A 136 12.99 -26.67 -19.91
CA VAL A 136 13.72 -26.05 -18.80
C VAL A 136 12.99 -26.40 -17.51
N GLU A 137 13.48 -27.42 -16.78
CA GLU A 137 12.98 -27.74 -15.44
C GLU A 137 12.99 -26.48 -14.57
N ILE A 138 11.82 -26.06 -14.11
CA ILE A 138 11.68 -25.15 -12.99
C ILE A 138 12.10 -25.96 -11.77
N ARG A 139 13.41 -26.08 -11.49
CA ARG A 139 13.87 -26.62 -10.21
C ARG A 139 13.42 -25.66 -9.13
N GLY A 140 12.27 -25.97 -8.51
CA GLY A 140 11.97 -25.47 -7.18
C GLY A 140 12.96 -26.13 -6.23
N GLN A 141 14.06 -25.46 -5.92
CA GLN A 141 14.92 -25.87 -4.83
C GLN A 141 14.52 -25.13 -3.56
N SER A 142 14.27 -25.95 -2.54
CA SER A 142 14.57 -25.78 -1.12
C SER A 142 14.85 -24.35 -0.65
N ALA A 143 14.09 -23.94 0.38
CA ALA A 143 14.07 -22.61 0.98
C ALA A 143 15.34 -22.20 1.76
N SER A 144 16.55 -22.38 1.21
CA SER A 144 17.78 -22.07 1.94
C SER A 144 18.94 -21.48 1.12
N ASP A 145 18.71 -20.91 -0.06
CA ASP A 145 19.75 -20.09 -0.69
C ASP A 145 19.13 -18.98 -1.56
N ASP A 146 19.50 -17.72 -1.27
CA ASP A 146 18.89 -16.49 -1.80
C ASP A 146 19.34 -16.16 -3.25
N CYS A 147 19.78 -17.17 -3.99
CA CYS A 147 20.23 -17.07 -5.38
C CYS A 147 19.14 -17.58 -6.34
N LEU A 148 18.15 -16.73 -6.61
CA LEU A 148 17.15 -16.98 -7.65
C LEU A 148 17.79 -16.88 -9.05
N GLU A 149 18.12 -18.02 -9.65
CA GLU A 149 18.54 -18.06 -11.05
C GLU A 149 17.41 -17.60 -11.99
N PRO A 150 17.72 -16.77 -13.00
CA PRO A 150 16.71 -16.28 -13.93
C PRO A 150 16.16 -17.32 -14.90
N LYS A 151 14.85 -17.29 -15.11
CA LYS A 151 14.12 -18.23 -15.97
C LYS A 151 14.22 -17.83 -17.45
N TYR A 152 15.21 -18.34 -18.17
CA TYR A 152 15.25 -18.29 -19.65
C TYR A 152 14.24 -19.26 -20.24
N SER A 153 13.00 -18.82 -20.42
CA SER A 153 11.95 -19.78 -20.82
C SER A 153 10.82 -19.20 -21.64
N LEU A 154 10.91 -17.99 -22.20
CA LEU A 154 9.92 -17.54 -23.19
C LEU A 154 10.44 -17.68 -24.62
N LYS A 155 9.52 -17.99 -25.52
CA LYS A 155 9.78 -18.14 -26.96
C LYS A 155 10.07 -16.78 -27.60
N VAL A 156 11.34 -16.52 -27.90
CA VAL A 156 11.80 -15.31 -28.60
C VAL A 156 12.69 -15.72 -29.77
N GLY A 157 12.45 -15.15 -30.95
CA GLY A 157 13.23 -15.39 -32.16
C GLY A 157 12.46 -16.15 -33.24
N LYS A 158 12.90 -15.97 -34.50
CA LYS A 158 12.21 -16.48 -35.71
C LYS A 158 11.98 -18.00 -35.72
N TYR A 159 12.83 -18.76 -35.02
CA TYR A 159 12.76 -20.23 -34.97
C TYR A 159 11.49 -20.78 -34.30
N PHE A 160 10.81 -19.98 -33.48
CA PHE A 160 9.53 -20.37 -32.87
C PHE A 160 8.29 -20.06 -33.72
N GLY A 161 8.48 -19.56 -34.95
CA GLY A 161 7.39 -19.27 -35.87
C GLY A 161 6.35 -18.31 -35.26
N PRO A 162 5.04 -18.60 -35.37
CA PRO A 162 3.99 -17.72 -34.85
C PRO A 162 3.90 -17.70 -33.32
N SER A 163 4.51 -18.65 -32.61
CA SER A 163 4.49 -18.73 -31.14
C SER A 163 5.59 -17.90 -30.46
N ARG A 164 6.30 -17.04 -31.22
CA ARG A 164 7.35 -16.15 -30.68
C ARG A 164 6.77 -14.82 -30.17
N LEU A 165 7.27 -14.28 -29.07
CA LEU A 165 6.76 -13.02 -28.52
C LEU A 165 7.19 -11.78 -29.33
N ASP A 166 8.33 -11.83 -30.01
CA ASP A 166 8.91 -10.78 -30.86
C ASP A 166 8.28 -10.71 -32.27
N LEU A 167 6.99 -11.04 -32.40
CA LEU A 167 6.27 -10.95 -33.66
C LEU A 167 5.88 -9.49 -33.94
N PRO A 168 6.11 -8.95 -35.16
CA PRO A 168 5.63 -7.62 -35.53
C PRO A 168 4.12 -7.46 -35.29
N GLU A 169 3.71 -6.27 -34.89
CA GLU A 169 2.30 -5.88 -34.64
C GLU A 169 1.61 -6.67 -33.51
N ARG A 170 2.34 -7.48 -32.73
CA ARG A 170 1.79 -8.20 -31.58
C ARG A 170 1.71 -7.30 -30.35
N LEU A 171 0.57 -7.32 -29.69
CA LEU A 171 0.40 -6.71 -28.37
C LEU A 171 0.57 -7.77 -27.29
N VAL A 172 1.55 -7.61 -26.42
CA VAL A 172 1.74 -8.47 -25.24
C VAL A 172 1.26 -7.73 -24.01
N ILE A 173 0.36 -8.33 -23.24
CA ILE A 173 -0.16 -7.77 -21.98
C ILE A 173 0.28 -8.70 -20.84
N THR A 174 0.95 -8.16 -19.82
CA THR A 174 1.50 -8.95 -18.73
C THR A 174 1.47 -8.22 -17.38
N THR A 175 1.84 -8.93 -16.30
CA THR A 175 1.93 -8.36 -14.96
C THR A 175 3.35 -7.96 -14.58
N TYR A 176 3.49 -7.05 -13.60
CA TYR A 176 4.79 -6.73 -13.01
C TYR A 176 5.53 -7.95 -12.44
N GLN A 177 4.81 -8.93 -11.88
CA GLN A 177 5.42 -10.17 -11.39
C GLN A 177 5.94 -11.03 -12.53
N THR A 178 5.16 -11.18 -13.61
CA THR A 178 5.59 -11.94 -14.79
C THR A 178 6.76 -11.25 -15.49
N LEU A 179 6.75 -9.92 -15.60
CA LEU A 179 7.91 -9.17 -16.12
C LEU A 179 9.16 -9.46 -15.29
N ARG A 180 9.07 -9.41 -13.96
CA ARG A 180 10.18 -9.75 -13.05
C ARG A 180 10.68 -11.18 -13.29
N ASP A 181 9.78 -12.15 -13.31
CA ASP A 181 10.11 -13.56 -13.38
C ASP A 181 10.77 -13.95 -14.74
N TYR A 182 10.44 -13.23 -15.81
CA TYR A 182 10.92 -13.49 -17.17
C TYR A 182 11.74 -12.33 -17.77
N GLN A 183 12.33 -11.49 -16.91
CA GLN A 183 12.99 -10.24 -17.33
C GLN A 183 14.02 -10.47 -18.45
N PHE A 184 14.80 -11.55 -18.38
CA PHE A 184 15.86 -11.82 -19.36
C PHE A 184 15.29 -12.12 -20.74
N SER A 185 14.22 -12.93 -20.84
CA SER A 185 13.56 -13.16 -22.13
C SER A 185 12.90 -11.89 -22.66
N MET A 186 12.31 -11.07 -21.78
CA MET A 186 11.66 -9.82 -22.18
C MET A 186 12.64 -8.75 -22.65
N CYS A 187 13.86 -8.72 -22.10
CA CYS A 187 14.93 -7.80 -22.52
C CYS A 187 15.62 -8.22 -23.83
N LEU A 188 15.36 -9.42 -24.36
CA LEU A 188 15.82 -9.83 -25.68
C LEU A 188 14.96 -9.25 -26.81
N ILE A 189 13.72 -8.89 -26.51
CA ILE A 189 12.76 -8.36 -27.47
C ILE A 189 13.03 -6.85 -27.64
N ASP A 190 13.05 -6.40 -28.87
CA ASP A 190 13.13 -4.99 -29.24
C ASP A 190 11.69 -4.44 -29.36
N TRP A 191 11.22 -3.80 -28.28
CA TRP A 191 9.86 -3.29 -28.19
C TRP A 191 9.74 -1.93 -28.88
N GLY A 192 8.72 -1.71 -29.70
CA GLY A 192 8.45 -0.37 -30.24
C GLY A 192 7.97 0.57 -29.13
N ILE A 193 7.10 0.06 -28.26
CA ILE A 193 6.56 0.83 -27.14
C ILE A 193 6.25 -0.08 -25.95
N VAL A 194 6.61 0.39 -24.77
CA VAL A 194 6.27 -0.25 -23.49
C VAL A 194 5.40 0.70 -22.69
N VAL A 195 4.22 0.25 -22.29
CA VAL A 195 3.28 0.99 -21.45
C VAL A 195 3.25 0.35 -20.07
N PHE A 196 3.60 1.11 -19.03
CA PHE A 196 3.46 0.71 -17.63
C PHE A 196 2.21 1.36 -17.05
N ASP A 197 1.17 0.59 -16.76
CA ASP A 197 -0.08 1.09 -16.19
C ASP A 197 -0.13 0.85 -14.67
N GLU A 198 -0.74 1.78 -13.94
CA GLU A 198 -0.70 1.84 -12.47
C GLU A 198 0.76 1.72 -11.97
N ALA A 199 1.62 2.61 -12.51
CA ALA A 199 3.07 2.58 -12.33
C ALA A 199 3.55 2.74 -10.87
N GLN A 200 2.68 3.04 -9.90
CA GLN A 200 3.03 2.95 -8.48
C GLN A 200 3.57 1.56 -8.06
N ASN A 201 3.34 0.51 -8.86
CA ASN A 201 3.96 -0.80 -8.67
C ASN A 201 5.49 -0.80 -8.84
N ILE A 202 6.09 0.20 -9.50
CA ILE A 202 7.53 0.34 -9.72
C ILE A 202 8.13 1.55 -8.99
N LYS A 203 7.55 1.94 -7.85
CA LYS A 203 8.00 3.11 -7.06
C LYS A 203 9.32 2.93 -6.31
N ASN A 204 9.70 1.69 -5.98
CA ASN A 204 10.93 1.41 -5.24
C ASN A 204 12.07 1.06 -6.22
N PRO A 205 13.18 1.82 -6.27
CA PRO A 205 14.29 1.57 -7.18
C PRO A 205 15.00 0.23 -6.96
N ASN A 206 15.00 -0.28 -5.72
CA ASN A 206 15.68 -1.52 -5.37
C ASN A 206 14.81 -2.75 -5.63
N ALA A 207 13.51 -2.58 -5.91
CA ALA A 207 12.62 -3.70 -6.16
C ALA A 207 12.96 -4.38 -7.50
N LEU A 208 12.96 -5.73 -7.51
CA LEU A 208 13.28 -6.51 -8.71
C LEU A 208 12.37 -6.19 -9.90
N GLN A 209 11.09 -5.94 -9.65
CA GLN A 209 10.13 -5.55 -10.70
C GLN A 209 10.47 -4.19 -11.35
N THR A 210 10.96 -3.23 -10.56
CA THR A 210 11.43 -1.94 -11.06
C THR A 210 12.70 -2.09 -11.88
N ARG A 211 13.65 -2.91 -11.40
CA ARG A 211 14.88 -3.22 -12.15
C ARG A 211 14.56 -3.90 -13.48
N ALA A 212 13.62 -4.84 -13.49
CA ALA A 212 13.15 -5.49 -14.72
C ALA A 212 12.50 -4.47 -15.69
N ALA A 213 11.66 -3.57 -15.19
CA ALA A 213 11.04 -2.50 -15.99
C ALA A 213 12.08 -1.56 -16.61
N LYS A 214 13.08 -1.12 -15.82
CA LYS A 214 14.17 -0.26 -16.31
C LYS A 214 15.02 -0.96 -17.37
N GLY A 215 15.26 -2.26 -17.22
CA GLY A 215 16.09 -3.07 -18.12
C GLY A 215 15.49 -3.37 -19.49
N LEU A 216 14.19 -3.12 -19.71
CA LEU A 216 13.55 -3.36 -21.00
C LEU A 216 14.13 -2.48 -22.11
N LYS A 217 14.38 -3.09 -23.27
CA LYS A 217 14.76 -2.42 -24.52
C LYS A 217 13.50 -1.95 -25.24
N ALA A 218 13.31 -0.65 -25.35
CA ALA A 218 12.15 -0.06 -26.00
C ALA A 218 12.52 1.24 -26.70
N ASP A 219 11.93 1.50 -27.86
CA ASP A 219 12.07 2.80 -28.54
C ASP A 219 11.39 3.92 -27.73
N PHE A 220 10.26 3.58 -27.07
CA PHE A 220 9.54 4.51 -26.20
C PHE A 220 8.92 3.83 -24.97
N LYS A 221 9.05 4.45 -23.79
CA LYS A 221 8.44 4.00 -22.52
C LYS A 221 7.39 5.00 -22.03
N LEU A 222 6.12 4.60 -22.05
CA LEU A 222 5.03 5.37 -21.47
C LEU A 222 4.74 4.87 -20.05
N VAL A 223 5.03 5.70 -19.04
CA VAL A 223 4.73 5.41 -17.64
C VAL A 223 3.42 6.09 -17.28
N ALA A 224 2.38 5.34 -16.95
CA ALA A 224 1.04 5.84 -16.67
C ALA A 224 0.65 5.59 -15.21
N THR A 225 0.18 6.64 -14.52
CA THR A 225 -0.27 6.55 -13.13
C THR A 225 -1.29 7.64 -12.83
N GLY A 226 -2.27 7.36 -11.96
CA GLY A 226 -3.16 8.41 -11.43
C GLY A 226 -2.57 9.18 -10.25
N THR A 227 -1.50 8.65 -9.65
CA THR A 227 -0.89 9.17 -8.42
C THR A 227 0.63 9.07 -8.58
N PRO A 228 1.27 10.04 -9.27
CA PRO A 228 2.71 9.96 -9.58
C PRO A 228 3.60 10.06 -8.34
N VAL A 229 3.08 10.62 -7.25
CA VAL A 229 3.71 10.59 -5.94
C VAL A 229 2.68 9.98 -5.02
N GLU A 230 3.02 8.86 -4.37
CA GLU A 230 2.10 8.19 -3.43
C GLU A 230 2.57 8.46 -2.01
N ASN A 231 3.84 8.15 -1.71
CA ASN A 231 4.37 8.23 -0.35
C ASN A 231 5.59 9.15 -0.23
N SER A 232 6.43 9.23 -1.27
CA SER A 232 7.67 10.03 -1.22
C SER A 232 8.11 10.56 -2.58
N LEU A 233 8.89 11.65 -2.57
CA LEU A 233 9.57 12.15 -3.78
C LEU A 233 10.52 11.13 -4.43
N ALA A 234 11.00 10.14 -3.67
CA ALA A 234 11.82 9.06 -4.21
C ALA A 234 11.01 8.18 -5.18
N ASP A 235 9.72 8.00 -4.92
CA ASP A 235 8.79 7.29 -5.82
C ASP A 235 8.75 7.99 -7.18
N PHE A 236 8.59 9.32 -7.17
CA PHE A 236 8.54 10.14 -8.37
C PHE A 236 9.83 10.06 -9.19
N TRP A 237 10.99 10.19 -8.54
CA TRP A 237 12.29 10.01 -9.21
C TRP A 237 12.37 8.62 -9.85
N CYS A 238 11.90 7.59 -9.16
CA CYS A 238 11.93 6.23 -9.67
C CYS A 238 11.08 6.05 -10.94
N LEU A 239 9.88 6.63 -10.96
CA LEU A 239 9.00 6.62 -12.13
C LEU A 239 9.64 7.36 -13.32
N MET A 240 10.17 8.56 -13.06
CA MET A 240 10.84 9.35 -14.09
C MET A 240 12.10 8.67 -14.62
N ASP A 241 12.90 8.04 -13.75
CA ASP A 241 14.07 7.27 -14.17
C ASP A 241 13.70 5.99 -14.93
N THR A 242 12.48 5.46 -14.74
CA THR A 242 11.98 4.35 -15.56
C THR A 242 11.51 4.82 -16.94
N ALA A 243 10.90 6.00 -17.02
CA ALA A 243 10.46 6.61 -18.28
C ALA A 243 11.65 7.13 -19.11
N CYS A 244 12.53 7.90 -18.46
CA CYS A 244 13.60 8.67 -19.09
C CYS A 244 14.85 8.64 -18.18
N PRO A 245 15.65 7.55 -18.23
CA PRO A 245 16.79 7.35 -17.34
C PRO A 245 17.77 8.53 -17.35
N GLY A 246 18.19 8.97 -16.17
CA GLY A 246 19.17 10.06 -16.01
C GLY A 246 18.63 11.48 -16.21
N HIS A 247 17.37 11.69 -16.62
CA HIS A 247 16.80 13.04 -16.81
C HIS A 247 16.82 13.90 -15.54
N LEU A 248 16.63 13.28 -14.37
CA LEU A 248 16.68 13.94 -13.07
C LEU A 248 18.02 13.74 -12.33
N GLY A 249 19.05 13.27 -13.03
CA GLY A 249 20.33 12.88 -12.43
C GLY A 249 20.24 11.61 -11.59
N SER A 250 21.33 11.31 -10.89
CA SER A 250 21.39 10.17 -9.97
C SER A 250 20.46 10.37 -8.76
N TYR A 251 20.06 9.29 -8.11
CA TYR A 251 19.23 9.39 -6.90
C TYR A 251 19.89 10.21 -5.78
N GLN A 252 21.22 10.17 -5.69
CA GLN A 252 21.97 10.92 -4.68
C GLN A 252 21.87 12.43 -4.93
N GLU A 253 22.05 12.87 -6.17
CA GLU A 253 21.89 14.27 -6.57
C GLU A 253 20.44 14.73 -6.40
N PHE A 254 19.48 13.89 -6.80
CA PHE A 254 18.06 14.18 -6.63
C PHE A 254 17.68 14.33 -5.15
N ARG A 255 18.13 13.41 -4.30
CA ARG A 255 17.89 13.45 -2.85
C ARG A 255 18.49 14.71 -2.24
N ALA A 256 19.73 15.06 -2.58
CA ALA A 256 20.38 16.25 -2.08
C ALA A 256 19.63 17.54 -2.47
N ARG A 257 19.10 17.60 -3.70
CA ARG A 257 18.43 18.79 -4.24
C ARG A 257 16.98 18.95 -3.78
N TYR A 258 16.19 17.86 -3.75
CA TYR A 258 14.74 17.95 -3.55
C TYR A 258 14.24 17.33 -2.23
N ILE A 259 14.94 16.35 -1.67
CA ILE A 259 14.46 15.61 -0.47
C ILE A 259 15.11 16.15 0.80
N SER A 260 16.44 16.22 0.84
CA SER A 260 17.20 16.65 2.02
C SER A 260 16.81 18.03 2.54
N PRO A 261 16.48 19.05 1.72
CA PRO A 261 16.04 20.34 2.25
C PRO A 261 14.67 20.26 2.95
N ILE A 262 13.76 19.39 2.48
CA ILE A 262 12.45 19.18 3.11
C ILE A 262 12.63 18.49 4.47
N LEU A 263 13.51 17.48 4.55
CA LEU A 263 13.78 16.76 5.81
C LEU A 263 14.48 17.61 6.87
N LYS A 264 15.19 18.67 6.46
CA LYS A 264 15.89 19.60 7.37
C LYS A 264 15.01 20.76 7.83
N ALA A 265 13.90 21.01 7.15
CA ALA A 265 12.96 22.06 7.53
C ALA A 265 12.21 21.66 8.82
N ALA A 266 11.82 22.65 9.62
CA ALA A 266 11.10 22.43 10.87
C ALA A 266 9.90 23.39 10.97
N GLY A 267 8.83 22.92 11.61
CA GLY A 267 7.60 23.71 11.78
C GLY A 267 6.94 24.08 10.46
N ASP A 268 6.38 25.29 10.40
CA ASP A 268 5.58 25.77 9.27
C ASP A 268 6.40 26.02 7.98
N GLU A 269 7.74 26.07 8.06
CA GLU A 269 8.62 26.23 6.89
C GLU A 269 8.64 25.00 5.96
N VAL A 270 8.29 23.82 6.49
CA VAL A 270 8.31 22.55 5.74
C VAL A 270 7.40 22.64 4.51
N GLU A 271 6.18 23.14 4.71
CA GLU A 271 5.17 23.25 3.66
C GLU A 271 5.57 24.26 2.58
N GLU A 272 6.17 25.40 2.95
CA GLU A 272 6.65 26.39 2.00
C GLU A 272 7.82 25.86 1.15
N ILE A 273 8.81 25.23 1.80
CA ILE A 273 9.96 24.62 1.13
C ILE A 273 9.50 23.50 0.20
N ARG A 274 8.58 22.64 0.67
CA ARG A 274 7.99 21.57 -0.14
C ARG A 274 7.27 22.13 -1.37
N ALA A 275 6.47 23.19 -1.22
CA ALA A 275 5.76 23.82 -2.33
C ALA A 275 6.72 24.44 -3.35
N ARG A 276 7.79 25.11 -2.90
CA ARG A 276 8.82 25.69 -3.78
C ARG A 276 9.56 24.60 -4.57
N LEU A 277 10.06 23.57 -3.89
CA LEU A 277 10.81 22.48 -4.53
C LEU A 277 9.92 21.66 -5.48
N GLY A 278 8.64 21.48 -5.14
CA GLY A 278 7.66 20.87 -6.04
C GLY A 278 7.49 21.64 -7.35
N ARG A 279 7.47 22.98 -7.31
CA ARG A 279 7.42 23.82 -8.52
C ARG A 279 8.70 23.71 -9.36
N GLU A 280 9.86 23.75 -8.72
CA GLU A 280 11.15 23.58 -9.41
C GLU A 280 11.22 22.22 -10.10
N LEU A 281 10.79 21.16 -9.41
CA LEU A 281 10.73 19.81 -9.96
C LEU A 281 9.77 19.72 -11.15
N ARG A 282 8.59 20.34 -11.08
CA ARG A 282 7.64 20.39 -12.20
C ARG A 282 8.26 21.03 -13.45
N ILE A 283 8.99 22.13 -13.25
CA ILE A 283 9.68 22.85 -14.35
C ILE A 283 10.82 21.99 -14.91
N ALA A 284 11.59 21.31 -14.06
CA ALA A 284 12.69 20.44 -14.48
C ALA A 284 12.23 19.25 -15.33
N VAL A 285 11.06 18.69 -15.00
CA VAL A 285 10.44 17.63 -15.80
C VAL A 285 9.82 18.18 -17.09
N GLY A 286 9.22 19.38 -17.01
CA GLY A 286 8.69 20.11 -18.16
C GLY A 286 7.70 19.29 -18.97
N ALA A 287 7.93 19.21 -20.28
CA ALA A 287 7.04 18.54 -21.23
C ALA A 287 7.07 17.01 -21.17
N LEU A 288 8.01 16.38 -20.44
CA LEU A 288 8.09 14.92 -20.31
C LEU A 288 7.04 14.34 -19.34
N MET A 289 6.26 15.20 -18.68
CA MET A 289 5.14 14.80 -17.84
C MET A 289 3.89 15.59 -18.23
N LEU A 290 2.82 14.85 -18.51
CA LEU A 290 1.47 15.37 -18.68
C LEU A 290 0.63 14.98 -17.48
N ARG A 291 -0.02 15.97 -16.87
CA ARG A 291 -0.94 15.79 -15.74
C ARG A 291 -2.12 16.73 -15.93
N ARG A 292 -3.32 16.18 -15.82
CA ARG A 292 -4.59 16.89 -15.95
C ARG A 292 -5.57 16.41 -14.90
N ILE A 293 -6.33 17.36 -14.38
CA ILE A 293 -7.35 17.14 -13.36
C ILE A 293 -8.71 16.94 -14.05
N LYS A 294 -9.52 16.03 -13.50
CA LYS A 294 -10.83 15.67 -14.09
C LYS A 294 -11.79 16.84 -14.18
N GLU A 295 -11.90 17.60 -13.10
CA GLU A 295 -12.83 18.71 -12.94
C GLU A 295 -12.60 19.80 -14.00
N ASP A 296 -11.35 20.02 -14.42
CA ASP A 296 -10.98 21.06 -15.39
C ASP A 296 -11.08 20.60 -16.85
N ASN A 297 -10.95 19.29 -17.10
CA ASN A 297 -10.74 18.76 -18.45
C ASN A 297 -11.94 17.98 -19.00
N LEU A 298 -12.86 17.53 -18.15
CA LEU A 298 -14.01 16.73 -18.57
C LEU A 298 -15.31 17.50 -18.42
N LYS A 299 -15.71 18.17 -19.52
CA LYS A 299 -17.02 18.82 -19.61
C LYS A 299 -18.12 17.75 -19.70
N GLY A 300 -19.17 17.89 -18.90
CA GLY A 300 -20.35 17.00 -18.92
C GLY A 300 -20.31 15.82 -17.95
N LEU A 301 -19.32 15.72 -17.06
CA LEU A 301 -19.47 14.83 -15.90
C LEU A 301 -20.59 15.36 -14.99
N PRO A 302 -21.41 14.47 -14.40
CA PRO A 302 -22.36 14.85 -13.37
C PRO A 302 -21.65 15.50 -12.17
N LEU A 303 -22.40 16.24 -11.34
CA LEU A 303 -21.81 16.84 -10.16
C LEU A 303 -21.36 15.79 -9.15
N LYS A 304 -20.22 16.06 -8.50
CA LYS A 304 -19.71 15.31 -7.38
C LYS A 304 -20.04 16.05 -6.09
N HIS A 305 -20.76 15.38 -5.18
CA HIS A 305 -21.12 15.91 -3.87
C HIS A 305 -20.42 15.14 -2.77
N MET A 306 -19.67 15.86 -1.95
CA MET A 306 -18.91 15.31 -0.83
C MET A 306 -19.55 15.73 0.48
N TYR A 307 -19.94 14.75 1.30
CA TYR A 307 -20.60 14.96 2.58
C TYR A 307 -19.85 14.32 3.73
N ALA A 308 -19.80 15.02 4.87
CA ALA A 308 -19.16 14.52 6.08
C ALA A 308 -20.01 14.82 7.32
N GLY A 309 -19.87 13.98 8.35
CA GLY A 309 -20.45 14.20 9.67
C GLY A 309 -19.76 15.29 10.50
N GLY A 310 -19.17 16.30 9.86
CA GLY A 310 -18.51 17.44 10.52
C GLY A 310 -18.23 18.58 9.53
N GLU A 311 -17.86 19.74 10.04
CA GLU A 311 -17.55 20.91 9.21
C GLU A 311 -16.09 20.87 8.74
N PHE A 312 -15.88 20.73 7.43
CA PHE A 312 -14.56 20.69 6.81
C PHE A 312 -14.57 21.44 5.48
N GLU A 313 -13.42 22.02 5.12
CA GLU A 313 -13.26 22.73 3.85
C GLU A 313 -13.53 21.79 2.66
N ASN A 314 -14.29 22.25 1.67
CA ASN A 314 -14.72 21.48 0.49
C ASN A 314 -15.67 20.30 0.79
N TRP A 315 -16.17 20.14 2.02
CA TRP A 315 -17.19 19.14 2.37
C TRP A 315 -18.49 19.79 2.83
N LYS A 316 -19.62 19.22 2.41
CA LYS A 316 -20.95 19.62 2.89
C LYS A 316 -21.27 18.88 4.18
N TYR A 317 -21.59 19.61 5.24
CA TYR A 317 -22.05 19.00 6.48
C TYR A 317 -23.42 18.32 6.30
N LEU A 318 -23.56 17.10 6.82
CA LEU A 318 -24.85 16.41 6.96
C LEU A 318 -24.99 15.86 8.38
N GLU A 319 -26.03 16.28 9.08
CA GLU A 319 -26.30 15.87 10.48
C GLU A 319 -26.41 14.35 10.63
N GLU A 320 -27.08 13.66 9.70
CA GLU A 320 -27.25 12.19 9.73
C GLU A 320 -25.92 11.42 9.68
N LEU A 321 -24.85 12.05 9.18
CA LEU A 321 -23.50 11.46 9.16
C LEU A 321 -22.73 11.70 10.45
N LYS A 322 -23.22 12.59 11.31
CA LYS A 322 -22.67 12.87 12.63
C LYS A 322 -23.40 12.00 13.64
N SER A 323 -22.63 11.21 14.39
CA SER A 323 -23.16 10.47 15.53
C SER A 323 -22.21 10.64 16.70
N THR A 324 -22.75 10.87 17.90
CA THR A 324 -21.94 10.95 19.13
C THR A 324 -21.96 9.61 19.85
N MET A 325 -20.79 9.14 20.30
CA MET A 325 -20.65 7.90 21.06
C MET A 325 -21.47 7.96 22.35
N VAL A 326 -22.20 6.89 22.64
CA VAL A 326 -23.01 6.74 23.86
C VAL A 326 -22.93 5.31 24.40
N GLY A 327 -23.17 5.15 25.71
CA GLY A 327 -23.26 3.86 26.39
C GLY A 327 -22.07 2.94 26.11
N TYR A 328 -22.36 1.68 25.79
CA TYR A 328 -21.34 0.65 25.60
C TYR A 328 -20.26 1.00 24.57
N GLN A 329 -20.61 1.71 23.49
CA GLN A 329 -19.61 2.12 22.49
C GLN A 329 -18.63 3.14 23.08
N ARG A 330 -19.12 4.10 23.86
CA ARG A 330 -18.31 5.08 24.57
C ARG A 330 -17.39 4.38 25.58
N ASP A 331 -17.93 3.47 26.39
CA ASP A 331 -17.17 2.77 27.43
C ASP A 331 -16.00 1.96 26.84
N VAL A 332 -16.22 1.24 25.73
CA VAL A 332 -15.15 0.49 25.04
C VAL A 332 -14.13 1.43 24.40
N TYR A 333 -14.58 2.57 23.85
CA TYR A 333 -13.70 3.56 23.23
C TYR A 333 -12.81 4.26 24.26
N GLU A 334 -13.39 4.74 25.37
CA GLU A 334 -12.67 5.33 26.49
C GLU A 334 -11.76 4.30 27.16
N GLY A 335 -12.19 3.04 27.28
CA GLY A 335 -11.36 1.95 27.76
C GLY A 335 -10.10 1.71 26.91
N ALA A 336 -10.18 1.92 25.59
CA ALA A 336 -9.00 1.86 24.72
C ALA A 336 -8.03 3.03 24.96
N ILE A 337 -8.55 4.21 25.32
CA ILE A 337 -7.75 5.40 25.68
C ILE A 337 -7.14 5.25 27.07
N SER A 338 -7.94 4.84 28.06
CA SER A 338 -7.45 4.64 29.43
C SER A 338 -6.38 3.56 29.46
N HIS A 339 -6.54 2.47 28.71
CA HIS A 339 -5.49 1.46 28.56
C HIS A 339 -4.19 2.01 27.96
N GLN A 340 -4.25 3.04 27.11
CA GLN A 340 -3.05 3.74 26.61
C GLN A 340 -2.41 4.63 27.68
N LEU A 341 -3.23 5.27 28.52
CA LEU A 341 -2.78 6.15 29.60
C LEU A 341 -2.23 5.36 30.81
N GLU A 342 -2.77 4.17 31.07
CA GLU A 342 -2.41 3.31 32.20
C GLU A 342 -1.25 2.35 31.88
N ASN A 343 -1.06 1.99 30.61
CA ASN A 343 0.03 1.15 30.13
C ASN A 343 0.89 1.92 29.14
N GLU A 344 1.99 2.51 29.62
CA GLU A 344 2.97 3.27 28.83
C GLU A 344 3.65 2.42 27.72
N GLU A 345 3.49 1.11 27.76
CA GLU A 345 3.97 0.15 26.77
C GLU A 345 2.96 -0.23 25.70
N SER A 346 1.70 0.22 25.83
CA SER A 346 0.70 0.05 24.78
C SER A 346 1.18 0.82 23.55
N HIS A 347 1.64 0.08 22.53
CA HIS A 347 2.07 0.68 21.27
C HIS A 347 0.93 1.54 20.72
N ALA A 348 1.23 2.81 20.41
CA ALA A 348 0.25 3.76 19.87
C ALA A 348 -0.52 3.15 18.68
N LEU A 349 0.15 2.33 17.86
CA LEU A 349 -0.47 1.63 16.73
C LEU A 349 -1.55 0.62 17.15
N THR A 350 -1.37 -0.11 18.25
CA THR A 350 -2.37 -1.05 18.79
C THR A 350 -3.58 -0.29 19.29
N THR A 351 -3.37 0.83 20.00
CA THR A 351 -4.46 1.70 20.45
C THR A 351 -5.19 2.33 19.27
N LEU A 352 -4.49 2.82 18.25
CA LEU A 352 -5.11 3.32 17.03
C LEU A 352 -5.96 2.24 16.34
N MET A 353 -5.49 0.98 16.29
CA MET A 353 -6.29 -0.13 15.77
C MET A 353 -7.53 -0.40 16.64
N ARG A 354 -7.42 -0.32 17.97
CA ARG A 354 -8.56 -0.46 18.90
C ARG A 354 -9.58 0.65 18.74
N LEU A 355 -9.14 1.91 18.69
CA LEU A 355 -9.99 3.10 18.47
C LEU A 355 -10.71 3.03 17.13
N ARG A 356 -10.02 2.56 16.09
CA ARG A 356 -10.63 2.34 14.77
C ARG A 356 -11.70 1.25 14.82
N ASP A 357 -11.40 0.10 15.43
CA ASP A 357 -12.36 -1.01 15.50
C ASP A 357 -13.56 -0.65 16.39
N SER A 358 -13.36 -0.01 17.54
CA SER A 358 -14.45 0.45 18.43
C SER A 358 -15.30 1.56 17.81
N SER A 359 -14.68 2.42 17.01
CA SER A 359 -15.40 3.42 16.20
C SER A 359 -16.35 2.77 15.19
N LEU A 360 -15.92 1.69 14.53
CA LEU A 360 -16.80 0.93 13.62
C LEU A 360 -17.93 0.23 14.38
N HIS A 361 -17.59 -0.52 15.44
CA HIS A 361 -18.54 -1.15 16.34
C HIS A 361 -17.83 -1.66 17.60
N PRO A 362 -18.36 -1.47 18.82
CA PRO A 362 -17.67 -1.86 20.07
C PRO A 362 -17.25 -3.35 20.10
N ARG A 363 -18.12 -4.26 19.70
CA ARG A 363 -17.84 -5.72 19.61
C ARG A 363 -16.73 -6.16 18.64
N LEU A 364 -16.16 -5.26 17.82
CA LEU A 364 -15.04 -5.59 16.94
C LEU A 364 -13.68 -5.43 17.62
N SER A 365 -13.61 -4.73 18.76
CA SER A 365 -12.39 -4.51 19.52
C SER A 365 -11.75 -5.82 19.98
N ASP A 366 -10.43 -5.82 20.16
CA ASP A 366 -9.64 -6.93 20.71
C ASP A 366 -9.89 -8.30 20.03
N GLY A 367 -10.13 -8.28 18.71
CA GLY A 367 -10.35 -9.51 17.94
C GLY A 367 -11.78 -10.07 18.02
N GLY A 368 -12.72 -9.34 18.64
CA GLY A 368 -14.14 -9.69 18.74
C GLY A 368 -14.85 -9.85 17.39
N ARG A 369 -16.09 -10.34 17.40
CA ARG A 369 -16.87 -10.58 16.17
C ARG A 369 -18.30 -10.13 16.34
N LEU A 370 -18.91 -9.78 15.20
CA LEU A 370 -20.33 -9.50 15.10
C LEU A 370 -21.05 -10.79 14.71
N ASP A 371 -21.81 -11.35 15.64
CA ASP A 371 -22.61 -12.53 15.37
C ASP A 371 -23.70 -12.22 14.34
N ILE A 372 -23.92 -13.16 13.43
CA ILE A 372 -24.91 -12.99 12.37
C ILE A 372 -26.30 -13.17 12.99
N PRO A 373 -27.15 -12.12 12.99
CA PRO A 373 -28.50 -12.18 13.54
C PRO A 373 -29.41 -13.05 12.67
N LYS A 374 -30.44 -13.63 13.30
CA LYS A 374 -31.41 -14.50 12.61
C LYS A 374 -32.40 -13.73 11.73
N ASN A 375 -32.66 -12.46 12.04
CA ASN A 375 -33.66 -11.65 11.35
C ASN A 375 -33.28 -10.16 11.31
N ALA A 376 -33.97 -9.41 10.45
CA ALA A 376 -33.72 -7.98 10.24
C ALA A 376 -33.95 -7.12 11.50
N LYS A 377 -34.84 -7.52 12.41
CA LYS A 377 -35.10 -6.78 13.67
C LYS A 377 -33.90 -6.87 14.60
N SER A 378 -33.37 -8.07 14.82
CA SER A 378 -32.15 -8.30 15.60
C SER A 378 -30.93 -7.67 14.92
N ALA A 379 -30.89 -7.65 13.59
CA ALA A 379 -29.84 -6.93 12.86
C ALA A 379 -29.87 -5.43 13.15
N ARG A 380 -31.03 -4.77 13.03
CA ARG A 380 -31.15 -3.34 13.36
C ARG A 380 -30.78 -3.03 14.81
N ALA A 381 -31.11 -3.92 15.75
CA ALA A 381 -30.71 -3.77 17.15
C ALA A 381 -29.17 -3.75 17.31
N LEU A 382 -28.45 -4.67 16.64
CA LEU A 382 -26.98 -4.66 16.63
C LEU A 382 -26.40 -3.39 15.98
N TYR A 383 -26.99 -2.91 14.89
CA TYR A 383 -26.56 -1.64 14.28
C TYR A 383 -26.73 -0.46 15.24
N GLY A 384 -27.78 -0.48 16.07
CA GLY A 384 -28.03 0.53 17.10
C GLY A 384 -26.97 0.60 18.21
N GLU A 385 -26.09 -0.40 18.33
CA GLU A 385 -24.95 -0.36 19.26
C GLU A 385 -23.77 0.47 18.74
N SER A 386 -23.80 0.90 17.47
CA SER A 386 -22.76 1.74 16.87
C SER A 386 -23.36 2.94 16.16
N GLY A 387 -23.02 4.16 16.61
CA GLY A 387 -23.50 5.39 15.96
C GLY A 387 -23.15 5.44 14.48
N LYS A 388 -21.97 4.93 14.11
CA LYS A 388 -21.53 4.90 12.71
C LYS A 388 -22.38 3.98 11.83
N LEU A 389 -22.81 2.85 12.38
CA LEU A 389 -23.72 1.93 11.69
C LEU A 389 -25.15 2.47 11.63
N VAL A 390 -25.58 3.26 12.61
CA VAL A 390 -26.87 3.98 12.54
C VAL A 390 -26.84 5.00 11.39
N SER A 391 -25.82 5.86 11.33
CA SER A 391 -25.62 6.80 10.22
C SER A 391 -25.57 6.09 8.85
N LEU A 392 -24.97 4.90 8.78
CA LEU A 392 -24.99 4.07 7.58
C LEU A 392 -26.42 3.68 7.19
N LEU A 393 -27.24 3.19 8.13
CA LEU A 393 -28.63 2.81 7.82
C LEU A 393 -29.46 3.99 7.36
N GLU A 394 -29.35 5.15 8.01
CA GLU A 394 -30.05 6.37 7.61
C GLU A 394 -29.68 6.80 6.19
N THR A 395 -28.38 6.78 5.88
CA THR A 395 -27.88 7.06 4.53
C THR A 395 -28.45 6.07 3.51
N LEU A 396 -28.42 4.77 3.82
CA LEU A 396 -28.89 3.72 2.92
C LEU A 396 -30.41 3.76 2.72
N ASP A 397 -31.19 4.11 3.74
CA ASP A 397 -32.64 4.29 3.63
C ASP A 397 -32.98 5.46 2.69
N ARG A 398 -32.18 6.53 2.70
CA ARG A 398 -32.29 7.64 1.75
C ARG A 398 -31.91 7.22 0.32
N VAL A 399 -30.85 6.44 0.14
CA VAL A 399 -30.48 5.91 -1.18
C VAL A 399 -31.59 5.00 -1.71
N ARG A 400 -32.18 4.18 -0.83
CA ARG A 400 -33.29 3.28 -1.17
C ARG A 400 -34.55 4.03 -1.59
N SER A 401 -34.90 5.13 -0.92
CA SER A 401 -36.07 5.92 -1.30
C SER A 401 -35.94 6.50 -2.72
N LYS A 402 -34.70 6.76 -3.17
CA LYS A 402 -34.39 7.17 -4.54
C LYS A 402 -34.27 6.01 -5.55
N GLN A 403 -34.33 4.75 -5.08
CA GLN A 403 -34.09 3.55 -5.89
C GLN A 403 -32.70 3.53 -6.56
N GLU A 404 -31.68 4.00 -5.84
CA GLU A 404 -30.31 4.14 -6.35
C GLU A 404 -29.34 3.11 -5.75
N LYS A 405 -28.14 3.01 -6.32
CA LYS A 405 -27.17 1.97 -5.97
C LYS A 405 -26.01 2.56 -5.17
N CYS A 406 -25.58 1.83 -4.14
CA CYS A 406 -24.53 2.28 -3.23
C CYS A 406 -23.39 1.28 -3.07
N ILE A 407 -22.16 1.79 -3.07
CA ILE A 407 -20.95 1.06 -2.69
C ILE A 407 -20.58 1.41 -1.26
N ILE A 408 -20.31 0.39 -0.43
CA ILE A 408 -19.86 0.56 0.95
C ILE A 408 -18.41 0.11 1.05
N PHE A 409 -17.51 1.05 1.33
CA PHE A 409 -16.10 0.77 1.53
C PHE A 409 -15.79 0.45 2.99
N ALA A 410 -15.21 -0.73 3.22
CA ALA A 410 -14.74 -1.18 4.53
C ALA A 410 -13.45 -2.00 4.39
N VAL A 411 -12.52 -1.92 5.34
CA VAL A 411 -11.26 -2.68 5.32
C VAL A 411 -11.38 -3.94 6.20
N ASN A 412 -12.02 -3.82 7.36
CA ASN A 412 -12.19 -4.93 8.30
C ASN A 412 -13.04 -6.06 7.70
N LYS A 413 -12.41 -7.22 7.43
CA LYS A 413 -13.07 -8.39 6.82
C LYS A 413 -14.21 -8.95 7.66
N ARG A 414 -14.14 -8.85 8.99
CA ARG A 414 -15.22 -9.30 9.89
C ARG A 414 -16.48 -8.44 9.68
N LEU A 415 -16.29 -7.13 9.57
CA LEU A 415 -17.36 -6.19 9.27
C LEU A 415 -17.92 -6.40 7.86
N GLN A 416 -17.07 -6.62 6.85
CA GLN A 416 -17.54 -6.89 5.47
C GLN A 416 -18.51 -8.09 5.41
N SER A 417 -18.14 -9.21 6.05
CA SER A 417 -18.99 -10.40 6.11
C SER A 417 -20.30 -10.14 6.85
N PHE A 418 -20.23 -9.39 7.96
CA PHE A 418 -21.42 -8.99 8.72
C PHE A 418 -22.36 -8.12 7.89
N LEU A 419 -21.85 -7.07 7.22
CA LEU A 419 -22.63 -6.17 6.37
C LEU A 419 -23.29 -6.93 5.21
N SER A 420 -22.55 -7.84 4.57
CA SER A 420 -23.07 -8.65 3.45
C SER A 420 -24.36 -9.40 3.81
N VAL A 421 -24.37 -10.08 4.96
CA VAL A 421 -25.54 -10.85 5.37
C VAL A 421 -26.63 -9.95 5.95
N THR A 422 -26.28 -9.03 6.84
CA THR A 422 -27.27 -8.24 7.59
C THR A 422 -27.97 -7.19 6.74
N LEU A 423 -27.27 -6.45 5.88
CA LEU A 423 -27.91 -5.51 4.96
C LEU A 423 -28.77 -6.27 3.93
N GLY A 424 -28.30 -7.45 3.51
CA GLY A 424 -29.07 -8.38 2.69
C GLY A 424 -30.41 -8.77 3.30
N GLN A 425 -30.43 -9.05 4.62
CA GLN A 425 -31.65 -9.32 5.37
C GLN A 425 -32.52 -8.06 5.57
N ILE A 426 -31.91 -6.92 5.93
CA ILE A 426 -32.62 -5.66 6.23
C ILE A 426 -33.35 -5.13 4.99
N TYR A 427 -32.72 -5.20 3.83
CA TYR A 427 -33.22 -4.66 2.56
C TYR A 427 -33.80 -5.71 1.61
N ASN A 428 -33.85 -6.98 2.04
CA ASN A 428 -34.34 -8.11 1.24
C ASN A 428 -33.61 -8.26 -0.12
N LEU A 429 -32.28 -8.15 -0.10
CA LEU A 429 -31.43 -8.25 -1.29
C LEU A 429 -30.75 -9.63 -1.43
N GLY A 430 -30.83 -10.47 -0.40
CA GLY A 430 -29.93 -11.63 -0.25
C GLY A 430 -28.52 -11.19 0.19
N PRO A 431 -27.60 -12.13 0.47
CA PRO A 431 -26.23 -11.78 0.85
C PRO A 431 -25.56 -10.90 -0.21
N LEU A 432 -25.03 -9.75 0.20
CA LEU A 432 -24.38 -8.82 -0.73
C LEU A 432 -23.05 -9.39 -1.22
N SER A 433 -22.69 -9.07 -2.46
CA SER A 433 -21.35 -9.33 -2.99
C SER A 433 -20.28 -8.57 -2.19
N VAL A 434 -19.18 -9.26 -1.85
CA VAL A 434 -18.02 -8.67 -1.16
C VAL A 434 -16.79 -8.79 -2.06
N ILE A 435 -16.21 -7.66 -2.44
CA ILE A 435 -14.98 -7.61 -3.24
C ILE A 435 -13.82 -7.13 -2.37
N ASN A 436 -12.93 -8.06 -2.01
CA ASN A 436 -11.72 -7.80 -1.23
C ASN A 436 -10.51 -8.54 -1.83
N GLY A 437 -9.38 -8.54 -1.11
CA GLY A 437 -8.12 -9.17 -1.55
C GLY A 437 -8.23 -10.68 -1.82
N ASP A 438 -9.21 -11.37 -1.23
CA ASP A 438 -9.39 -12.82 -1.33
C ASP A 438 -10.27 -13.21 -2.55
N ALA A 439 -11.03 -12.25 -3.11
CA ALA A 439 -11.84 -12.48 -4.29
C ALA A 439 -10.93 -12.74 -5.51
N LYS A 440 -11.11 -13.88 -6.19
CA LYS A 440 -10.27 -14.28 -7.33
C LYS A 440 -10.52 -13.39 -8.54
N ALA A 441 -9.44 -12.90 -9.16
CA ALA A 441 -9.51 -12.10 -10.39
C ALA A 441 -9.94 -12.94 -11.60
N VAL A 442 -9.51 -14.21 -11.66
CA VAL A 442 -9.78 -15.14 -12.76
C VAL A 442 -10.36 -16.44 -12.21
N ALA A 443 -11.44 -16.93 -12.80
CA ALA A 443 -12.08 -18.19 -12.39
C ALA A 443 -11.37 -19.39 -13.00
N LYS A 444 -10.87 -20.32 -12.16
CA LYS A 444 -10.37 -21.63 -12.61
C LYS A 444 -11.50 -22.61 -13.01
N ARG A 445 -12.76 -22.30 -12.67
CA ARG A 445 -13.98 -23.08 -12.95
C ARG A 445 -15.17 -22.12 -13.09
N LYS A 446 -16.11 -22.38 -14.00
CA LYS A 446 -17.33 -21.56 -14.25
C LYS A 446 -18.18 -21.27 -12.99
N SER A 447 -18.03 -22.04 -11.92
CA SER A 447 -18.83 -21.93 -10.69
C SER A 447 -18.29 -20.93 -9.66
N VAL A 448 -17.11 -20.34 -9.85
CA VAL A 448 -16.55 -19.37 -8.89
C VAL A 448 -16.73 -17.96 -9.46
N PRO A 449 -17.55 -17.09 -8.82
CA PRO A 449 -17.75 -15.73 -9.30
C PRO A 449 -16.44 -14.95 -9.25
N THR A 450 -16.07 -14.36 -10.38
CA THR A 450 -14.95 -13.41 -10.49
C THR A 450 -15.39 -12.03 -10.01
N ARG A 451 -14.43 -11.15 -9.67
CA ARG A 451 -14.71 -9.75 -9.32
C ARG A 451 -15.59 -9.05 -10.39
N LYS A 452 -15.34 -9.34 -11.67
CA LYS A 452 -16.09 -8.79 -12.81
C LYS A 452 -17.55 -9.27 -12.85
N SER A 453 -17.79 -10.57 -12.59
CA SER A 453 -19.16 -11.11 -12.53
C SER A 453 -19.96 -10.50 -11.38
N MET A 454 -19.37 -10.35 -10.20
CA MET A 454 -20.05 -9.74 -9.05
C MET A 454 -20.47 -8.29 -9.31
N ILE A 455 -19.64 -7.53 -10.03
CA ILE A 455 -19.98 -6.15 -10.44
C ILE A 455 -21.07 -6.17 -11.50
N SER A 456 -20.98 -7.05 -12.49
CA SER A 456 -21.99 -7.15 -13.55
C SER A 456 -23.37 -7.50 -12.97
N ASP A 457 -23.43 -8.45 -12.03
CA ASP A 457 -24.67 -8.83 -11.33
C ASP A 457 -25.22 -7.66 -10.49
N PHE A 458 -24.34 -6.91 -9.84
CA PHE A 458 -24.70 -5.72 -9.07
C PHE A 458 -25.29 -4.61 -9.97
N GLU A 459 -24.66 -4.36 -11.12
CA GLU A 459 -25.08 -3.34 -12.08
C GLU A 459 -26.36 -3.74 -12.82
N ALA A 460 -26.56 -5.03 -13.12
CA ALA A 460 -27.72 -5.55 -13.83
C ALA A 460 -29.04 -5.49 -13.04
N LYS A 461 -28.99 -5.49 -11.70
CA LYS A 461 -30.20 -5.40 -10.88
C LYS A 461 -30.81 -4.00 -10.98
N GLU A 462 -32.09 -3.90 -11.34
CA GLU A 462 -32.78 -2.61 -11.39
C GLU A 462 -33.08 -2.06 -9.97
N GLY A 463 -33.10 -0.73 -9.84
CA GLY A 463 -33.42 -0.05 -8.59
C GLY A 463 -32.32 -0.16 -7.52
N PHE A 464 -32.76 -0.19 -6.26
CA PHE A 464 -31.87 -0.19 -5.09
C PHE A 464 -31.03 -1.46 -4.99
N ASN A 465 -29.70 -1.30 -4.91
CA ASN A 465 -28.78 -2.39 -4.70
C ASN A 465 -27.53 -1.94 -3.95
N LEU A 466 -26.88 -2.88 -3.25
CA LEU A 466 -25.71 -2.63 -2.40
C LEU A 466 -24.57 -3.58 -2.74
N ILE A 467 -23.34 -3.08 -2.65
CA ILE A 467 -22.12 -3.90 -2.74
C ILE A 467 -21.10 -3.44 -1.71
N VAL A 468 -20.38 -4.40 -1.12
CA VAL A 468 -19.32 -4.12 -0.15
C VAL A 468 -17.97 -4.32 -0.82
N MET A 469 -17.08 -3.33 -0.72
CA MET A 469 -15.76 -3.38 -1.33
C MET A 469 -14.68 -2.96 -0.33
N SER A 470 -13.46 -3.48 -0.47
CA SER A 470 -12.32 -2.88 0.21
C SER A 470 -11.67 -1.80 -0.66
N PRO A 471 -11.19 -0.68 -0.09
CA PRO A 471 -10.48 0.36 -0.84
C PRO A 471 -9.32 -0.20 -1.68
N VAL A 472 -8.58 -1.16 -1.12
CA VAL A 472 -7.45 -1.83 -1.79
C VAL A 472 -7.92 -2.72 -2.96
N ALA A 473 -9.08 -3.37 -2.84
CA ALA A 473 -9.63 -4.19 -3.91
C ALA A 473 -10.42 -3.38 -4.97
N ALA A 474 -10.67 -2.09 -4.73
CA ALA A 474 -11.13 -1.15 -5.75
C ALA A 474 -9.95 -0.45 -6.47
N GLY A 475 -8.77 -0.39 -5.85
CA GLY A 475 -7.54 0.17 -6.43
C GLY A 475 -6.94 -0.62 -7.60
N VAL A 476 -7.61 -1.70 -8.03
CA VAL A 476 -7.14 -2.68 -9.01
C VAL A 476 -7.85 -2.53 -10.37
N GLY A 477 -8.50 -1.39 -10.64
CA GLY A 477 -8.92 -1.09 -12.01
C GLY A 477 -10.33 -1.50 -12.42
N LEU A 478 -11.20 -1.87 -11.47
CA LEU A 478 -12.58 -2.26 -11.76
C LEU A 478 -13.46 -1.01 -11.97
N THR A 479 -14.35 -1.04 -12.96
CA THR A 479 -15.30 0.04 -13.29
C THR A 479 -16.65 -0.27 -12.66
N VAL A 480 -17.24 0.66 -11.91
CA VAL A 480 -18.56 0.46 -11.27
C VAL A 480 -19.43 1.72 -11.48
N VAL A 481 -19.80 1.98 -12.74
CA VAL A 481 -20.58 3.18 -13.11
C VAL A 481 -22.06 3.03 -12.80
N GLY A 482 -22.56 1.81 -12.56
CA GLY A 482 -23.95 1.59 -12.17
C GLY A 482 -24.30 2.11 -10.78
N ALA A 483 -23.30 2.38 -9.92
CA ALA A 483 -23.51 3.05 -8.64
C ALA A 483 -23.34 4.58 -8.78
N ASN A 484 -24.04 5.33 -7.94
CA ASN A 484 -23.85 6.78 -7.82
C ASN A 484 -23.73 7.25 -6.36
N HIS A 485 -23.86 6.33 -5.40
CA HIS A 485 -23.60 6.59 -3.98
C HIS A 485 -22.38 5.80 -3.49
N VAL A 486 -21.54 6.46 -2.70
CA VAL A 486 -20.34 5.87 -2.10
C VAL A 486 -20.30 6.21 -0.61
N VAL A 487 -20.23 5.20 0.24
CA VAL A 487 -20.03 5.38 1.68
C VAL A 487 -18.65 4.85 2.05
N HIS A 488 -17.76 5.75 2.50
CA HIS A 488 -16.49 5.33 3.12
C HIS A 488 -16.71 5.09 4.61
N LEU A 489 -17.25 3.91 4.94
CA LEU A 489 -17.55 3.54 6.32
C LEU A 489 -16.27 3.39 7.15
N GLU A 490 -15.22 2.83 6.55
CA GLU A 490 -13.87 2.83 7.12
C GLU A 490 -12.94 3.64 6.21
N ARG A 491 -12.40 4.75 6.72
CA ARG A 491 -11.44 5.60 5.99
C ARG A 491 -10.11 4.87 5.84
N TYR A 492 -9.47 5.03 4.70
CA TYR A 492 -8.13 4.48 4.46
C TYR A 492 -7.06 5.53 4.77
N TRP A 493 -5.94 5.10 5.36
CA TRP A 493 -4.84 5.98 5.77
C TRP A 493 -4.20 6.78 4.62
N ASN A 494 -4.26 6.24 3.41
CA ASN A 494 -3.72 6.86 2.21
C ASN A 494 -4.87 7.51 1.39
N PRO A 495 -4.93 8.85 1.31
CA PRO A 495 -6.00 9.56 0.61
C PRO A 495 -6.00 9.29 -0.91
N ALA A 496 -4.83 9.02 -1.49
CA ALA A 496 -4.70 8.71 -2.91
C ALA A 496 -5.42 7.39 -3.25
N LYS A 497 -5.26 6.34 -2.43
CA LYS A 497 -5.98 5.06 -2.65
C LYS A 497 -7.48 5.18 -2.43
N GLU A 498 -7.92 6.02 -1.51
CA GLU A 498 -9.34 6.27 -1.27
C GLU A 498 -9.99 7.06 -2.41
N ALA A 499 -9.28 8.08 -2.93
CA ALA A 499 -9.66 8.76 -4.16
C ALA A 499 -9.71 7.79 -5.34
N GLN A 500 -8.73 6.88 -5.44
CA GLN A 500 -8.68 5.80 -6.44
C GLN A 500 -9.95 4.96 -6.45
N ALA A 501 -10.45 4.61 -5.26
CA ALA A 501 -11.66 3.82 -5.07
C ALA A 501 -12.92 4.61 -5.45
N THR A 502 -12.99 5.88 -5.05
CA THR A 502 -14.11 6.80 -5.38
C THR A 502 -14.20 7.05 -6.88
N ASP A 503 -13.06 7.19 -7.54
CA ASP A 503 -12.93 7.41 -8.98
C ASP A 503 -13.32 6.21 -9.83
N ARG A 504 -13.57 5.05 -9.21
CA ARG A 504 -14.20 3.91 -9.90
C ARG A 504 -15.68 4.15 -10.20
N VAL A 505 -16.31 5.07 -9.46
CA VAL A 505 -17.69 5.53 -9.64
C VAL A 505 -17.74 6.87 -10.38
N TYR A 506 -16.90 7.83 -9.98
CA TYR A 506 -16.83 9.15 -10.60
C TYR A 506 -15.84 9.18 -11.77
N ARG A 507 -16.33 8.80 -12.96
CA ARG A 507 -15.53 8.64 -14.18
C ARG A 507 -16.38 8.76 -15.45
N ILE A 508 -15.72 8.76 -16.61
CA ILE A 508 -16.39 8.68 -17.93
C ILE A 508 -17.34 7.48 -17.96
N GLY A 509 -18.58 7.73 -18.38
CA GLY A 509 -19.68 6.76 -18.41
C GLY A 509 -20.63 6.86 -17.22
N GLN A 510 -20.34 7.71 -16.23
CA GLN A 510 -21.28 8.05 -15.18
C GLN A 510 -22.30 9.08 -15.70
N GLU A 511 -23.59 8.78 -15.54
CA GLU A 511 -24.70 9.63 -16.01
C GLU A 511 -25.44 10.33 -14.86
N LYS A 512 -25.26 9.86 -13.61
CA LYS A 512 -25.91 10.40 -12.42
C LYS A 512 -24.95 11.17 -11.52
N GLU A 513 -25.50 12.12 -10.77
CA GLU A 513 -24.74 12.82 -9.73
C GLU A 513 -24.18 11.83 -8.71
N VAL A 514 -22.89 12.01 -8.39
CA VAL A 514 -22.17 11.11 -7.50
C VAL A 514 -22.12 11.70 -6.10
N HIS A 515 -22.61 10.96 -5.12
CA HIS A 515 -22.65 11.37 -3.72
C HIS A 515 -21.70 10.51 -2.88
N ILE A 516 -20.80 11.17 -2.14
CA ILE A 516 -19.80 10.55 -1.29
C ILE A 516 -20.11 10.90 0.16
N TYR A 517 -20.28 9.90 1.01
CA TYR A 517 -20.65 10.05 2.40
C TYR A 517 -19.55 9.54 3.32
N ILE A 518 -19.14 10.40 4.25
CA ILE A 518 -18.19 10.07 5.31
C ILE A 518 -18.93 10.15 6.65
N PRO A 519 -19.46 9.02 7.17
CA PRO A 519 -19.97 8.98 8.53
C PRO A 519 -18.80 9.17 9.51
N LEU A 520 -18.95 10.09 10.45
CA LEU A 520 -17.96 10.41 11.47
C LEU A 520 -18.57 10.19 12.84
N LEU A 521 -17.93 9.34 13.63
CA LEU A 521 -18.32 9.10 15.00
C LEU A 521 -17.56 10.06 15.93
N HIS A 522 -18.28 10.93 16.64
CA HIS A 522 -17.76 11.94 17.56
C HIS A 522 -17.71 11.42 18.99
N HIS A 523 -16.75 11.93 19.76
CA HIS A 523 -16.72 11.74 21.21
C HIS A 523 -17.36 12.98 21.89
N PRO A 524 -18.13 12.82 22.98
CA PRO A 524 -18.82 13.95 23.62
C PRO A 524 -17.88 15.01 24.20
N GLU A 525 -16.68 14.64 24.63
CA GLU A 525 -15.79 15.51 25.42
C GLU A 525 -14.55 16.00 24.67
N PHE A 526 -14.10 15.27 23.66
CA PHE A 526 -12.87 15.57 22.93
C PHE A 526 -12.98 15.09 21.50
N GLU A 527 -11.95 15.35 20.70
CA GLU A 527 -11.96 14.94 19.32
C GLU A 527 -11.73 13.43 19.16
N SER A 528 -12.71 12.76 18.55
CA SER A 528 -12.62 11.34 18.21
C SER A 528 -11.60 11.03 17.10
N PHE A 529 -11.19 9.76 17.04
CA PHE A 529 -10.36 9.18 16.00
C PHE A 529 -10.83 9.50 14.58
N ASP A 530 -12.13 9.32 14.29
CA ASP A 530 -12.68 9.51 12.94
C ASP A 530 -12.56 10.97 12.48
N VAL A 531 -12.88 11.92 13.36
CA VAL A 531 -12.81 13.36 13.10
C VAL A 531 -11.37 13.79 12.84
N ASN A 532 -10.44 13.34 13.69
CA ASN A 532 -9.02 13.61 13.54
C ASN A 532 -8.47 13.04 12.22
N LEU A 533 -8.76 11.76 11.94
CA LEU A 533 -8.37 11.11 10.69
C LEU A 533 -8.92 11.86 9.46
N HIS A 534 -10.19 12.27 9.49
CA HIS A 534 -10.78 13.02 8.39
C HIS A 534 -10.11 14.38 8.17
N ARG A 535 -9.78 15.11 9.25
CA ARG A 535 -9.07 16.38 9.15
C ARG A 535 -7.69 16.21 8.53
N LEU A 536 -6.92 15.23 9.01
CA LEU A 536 -5.58 14.94 8.50
C LEU A 536 -5.61 14.57 7.00
N LEU A 537 -6.58 13.77 6.58
CA LEU A 537 -6.74 13.40 5.16
C LEU A 537 -7.19 14.60 4.31
N THR A 538 -8.02 15.49 4.85
CA THR A 538 -8.50 16.68 4.14
C THR A 538 -7.40 17.72 3.96
N GLN A 539 -6.62 18.02 5.01
CA GLN A 539 -5.47 18.92 4.93
C GLN A 539 -4.45 18.44 3.87
N LYS A 540 -4.18 17.14 3.83
CA LYS A 540 -3.26 16.55 2.84
C LYS A 540 -3.82 16.55 1.41
N THR A 541 -5.14 16.56 1.27
CA THR A 541 -5.84 16.62 -0.03
C THR A 541 -5.74 18.00 -0.69
N LEU A 542 -5.58 19.07 0.09
CA LEU A 542 -5.39 20.44 -0.43
C LEU A 542 -4.03 20.61 -1.16
N LEU A 543 -3.08 19.70 -0.94
CA LEU A 543 -1.77 19.67 -1.61
C LEU A 543 -1.75 18.85 -2.90
N LYS A 544 -2.93 18.44 -3.43
CA LYS A 544 -3.07 17.61 -4.64
C LYS A 544 -2.37 18.16 -5.88
N ASP A 545 -2.21 19.48 -5.96
CA ASP A 545 -1.61 20.20 -7.09
C ASP A 545 -0.07 20.28 -6.99
N ALA A 546 0.53 19.76 -5.92
CA ALA A 546 1.97 19.64 -5.81
C ALA A 546 2.42 18.29 -6.40
N VAL A 547 3.56 18.29 -7.10
CA VAL A 547 4.33 17.08 -7.48
C VAL A 547 4.86 16.34 -6.23
N VAL A 548 4.31 16.59 -5.05
CA VAL A 548 4.78 16.03 -3.78
C VAL A 548 3.56 15.63 -2.97
N THR A 549 3.37 14.33 -2.74
CA THR A 549 2.41 13.89 -1.73
C THR A 549 3.04 13.94 -0.34
N PRO A 550 2.25 14.26 0.69
CA PRO A 550 2.65 14.12 2.07
C PRO A 550 2.73 12.64 2.49
N GLU A 551 3.57 12.35 3.49
CA GLU A 551 3.80 11.00 4.07
C GLU A 551 2.51 10.37 4.65
N ASP A 552 2.55 9.10 5.07
CA ASP A 552 1.41 8.41 5.69
C ASP A 552 0.87 9.18 6.92
N VAL A 553 -0.46 9.17 7.08
CA VAL A 553 -1.13 9.79 8.24
C VAL A 553 -1.07 8.83 9.42
N ILE A 554 -0.34 9.20 10.47
CA ILE A 554 -0.48 8.57 11.79
C ILE A 554 -1.26 9.56 12.66
N PRO A 555 -2.54 9.29 12.97
CA PRO A 555 -3.32 10.15 13.84
C PRO A 555 -2.75 10.06 15.24
N GLN A 556 -2.74 11.19 15.95
CA GLN A 556 -2.35 11.22 17.34
C GLN A 556 -3.54 10.75 18.19
N PRO A 557 -3.40 9.67 18.99
CA PRO A 557 -4.51 9.10 19.75
C PRO A 557 -5.11 10.07 20.79
N ALA A 558 -4.38 11.10 21.21
CA ALA A 558 -4.83 12.12 22.17
C ALA A 558 -5.34 13.43 21.53
N GLY A 559 -5.42 13.52 20.19
CA GLY A 559 -5.79 14.75 19.49
C GLY A 559 -4.68 15.80 19.44
N VAL A 560 -4.83 16.76 18.53
CA VAL A 560 -3.91 17.90 18.41
C VAL A 560 -4.09 18.80 19.63
N GLY A 561 -3.13 18.78 20.56
CA GLY A 561 -3.12 19.63 21.76
C GLY A 561 -3.21 18.91 23.11
N GLY A 562 -3.23 17.58 23.14
CA GLY A 562 -3.01 16.82 24.38
C GLY A 562 -1.55 16.95 24.82
N VAL A 563 -1.28 17.85 25.77
CA VAL A 563 0.01 17.96 26.47
C VAL A 563 0.39 16.58 27.01
N VAL A 564 1.38 15.93 26.40
CA VAL A 564 2.12 14.83 27.04
C VAL A 564 3.56 15.28 27.13
N SER A 565 3.88 15.82 28.30
CA SER A 565 5.18 16.27 28.73
C SER A 565 6.24 15.20 28.49
N GLY A 566 7.42 15.62 28.03
CA GLY A 566 8.62 14.77 27.87
C GLY A 566 9.17 14.18 29.16
N ASP A 567 8.46 14.26 30.29
CA ASP A 567 8.93 13.87 31.64
C ASP A 567 8.70 12.39 32.00
N LEU A 568 7.93 11.63 31.20
CA LEU A 568 7.65 10.20 31.50
C LEU A 568 8.65 9.23 30.85
N ILE A 569 9.29 9.63 29.75
CA ILE A 569 10.22 8.79 28.98
C ILE A 569 11.56 8.59 29.72
N ASP A 570 11.91 9.51 30.63
CA ASP A 570 13.15 9.48 31.40
C ASP A 570 12.97 8.83 32.81
N LYS A 571 11.84 8.18 33.10
CA LYS A 571 11.64 7.44 34.38
C LYS A 571 12.31 6.06 34.37
N ARG A 572 12.89 5.69 35.51
CA ARG A 572 13.56 4.39 35.75
C ARG A 572 12.56 3.24 35.83
N ILE A 573 12.94 2.08 35.32
CA ILE A 573 12.11 0.85 35.36
C ILE A 573 12.08 0.28 36.78
N THR A 574 10.88 0.18 37.35
CA THR A 574 10.59 -0.36 38.69
C THR A 574 10.08 -1.80 38.64
N ALA A 575 9.96 -2.45 39.80
CA ALA A 575 9.39 -3.80 39.92
C ALA A 575 7.97 -3.93 39.34
N ALA A 576 7.16 -2.87 39.43
CA ALA A 576 5.80 -2.84 38.91
C ALA A 576 5.75 -2.65 37.39
N GLU A 577 6.77 -2.02 36.80
CA GLU A 577 6.91 -1.81 35.35
C GLU A 577 7.53 -3.05 34.68
N LEU A 578 8.47 -3.74 35.35
CA LEU A 578 9.04 -5.02 34.88
C LEU A 578 7.97 -6.06 34.52
N ASP A 579 6.84 -6.05 35.25
CA ASP A 579 5.72 -6.95 35.01
C ASP A 579 4.85 -6.56 33.83
N LYS A 580 4.91 -5.31 33.39
CA LYS A 580 4.09 -4.82 32.29
C LYS A 580 4.74 -5.11 30.94
N LEU A 581 6.08 -5.17 30.91
CA LEU A 581 6.90 -5.36 29.70
C LEU A 581 6.38 -6.46 28.77
N SER A 582 6.23 -6.12 27.49
CA SER A 582 6.14 -7.16 26.45
C SER A 582 7.41 -8.01 26.41
N TRP A 583 7.32 -9.23 25.88
CA TRP A 583 8.47 -10.14 25.80
C TRP A 583 9.66 -9.54 25.04
N GLN A 584 9.42 -8.73 24.00
CA GLN A 584 10.48 -8.03 23.24
C GLN A 584 11.11 -6.89 24.03
N GLN A 585 10.31 -6.14 24.79
CA GLN A 585 10.83 -5.09 25.67
C GLN A 585 11.62 -5.69 26.84
N PHE A 586 11.22 -6.86 27.33
CA PHE A 586 11.96 -7.59 28.34
C PHE A 586 13.32 -8.07 27.82
N GLU A 587 13.41 -8.61 26.60
CA GLU A 587 14.70 -8.94 25.95
C GLU A 587 15.60 -7.70 25.85
N ALA A 588 15.04 -6.58 25.36
CA ALA A 588 15.75 -5.32 25.23
C ALA A 588 16.23 -4.76 26.58
N LEU A 589 15.41 -4.86 27.63
CA LEU A 589 15.78 -4.52 29.00
C LEU A 589 16.96 -5.37 29.47
N CYS A 590 16.90 -6.68 29.28
CA CYS A 590 17.96 -7.59 29.73
C CYS A 590 19.30 -7.28 29.05
N VAL A 591 19.29 -7.01 27.74
CA VAL A 591 20.48 -6.61 26.98
C VAL A 591 21.03 -5.29 27.49
N GLU A 592 20.19 -4.28 27.70
CA GLU A 592 20.63 -2.95 28.13
C GLU A 592 21.14 -2.94 29.57
N LEU A 593 20.44 -3.65 30.46
CA LEU A 593 20.83 -3.81 31.86
C LEU A 593 22.18 -4.53 31.97
N LEU A 594 22.37 -5.65 31.28
CA LEU A 594 23.65 -6.36 31.28
C LEU A 594 24.76 -5.55 30.61
N ALA A 595 24.46 -4.76 29.59
CA ALA A 595 25.44 -3.88 28.98
C ALA A 595 25.97 -2.84 29.98
N LYS A 596 25.09 -2.25 30.80
CA LYS A 596 25.50 -1.31 31.86
C LYS A 596 26.23 -2.01 33.02
N ILE A 597 25.77 -3.19 33.45
CA ILE A 597 26.42 -3.96 34.54
C ILE A 597 27.85 -4.34 34.18
N THR A 598 28.05 -4.74 32.93
CA THR A 598 29.33 -5.30 32.47
C THR A 598 30.23 -4.28 31.79
N ASP A 599 29.77 -3.04 31.60
CA ASP A 599 30.46 -2.01 30.80
C ASP A 599 30.87 -2.53 29.41
N SER A 600 29.89 -3.13 28.72
CA SER A 600 30.11 -3.73 27.40
C SER A 600 30.33 -2.68 26.31
N GLU A 601 31.36 -2.83 25.49
CA GLU A 601 31.64 -1.92 24.37
C GLU A 601 30.52 -1.92 23.33
N SER A 602 29.86 -3.08 23.17
CA SER A 602 28.77 -3.23 22.23
C SER A 602 27.80 -4.33 22.66
N ALA A 603 26.52 -4.10 22.36
CA ALA A 603 25.42 -4.98 22.72
C ALA A 603 24.39 -4.99 21.60
N TRP A 604 23.80 -6.14 21.30
CA TRP A 604 22.79 -6.30 20.25
C TRP A 604 21.68 -7.25 20.67
N LEU A 605 20.48 -6.99 20.16
CA LEU A 605 19.41 -7.96 20.09
C LEU A 605 19.59 -8.84 18.85
N THR A 606 19.22 -10.11 18.93
CA THR A 606 19.25 -11.03 17.80
C THR A 606 17.94 -10.97 16.99
N ASN A 607 17.89 -11.61 15.83
CA ASN A 607 16.79 -11.47 14.89
C ASN A 607 15.52 -12.22 15.33
N ASN A 608 14.33 -11.64 15.13
CA ASN A 608 13.07 -12.28 15.49
C ASN A 608 12.82 -13.52 14.61
N GLY A 609 12.97 -14.72 15.19
CA GLY A 609 12.57 -16.01 14.60
C GLY A 609 13.68 -16.91 14.06
N ALA A 610 14.87 -16.37 13.76
CA ALA A 610 16.06 -17.13 13.37
C ALA A 610 17.24 -16.72 14.27
N ASP A 611 17.02 -16.80 15.58
CA ASP A 611 17.93 -16.40 16.65
C ASP A 611 18.89 -17.53 17.11
N HIS A 612 18.74 -18.72 16.52
CA HIS A 612 19.51 -19.91 16.88
C HIS A 612 19.57 -20.21 18.40
N GLY A 613 18.61 -19.69 19.18
CA GLY A 613 18.51 -19.89 20.63
C GLY A 613 19.19 -18.86 21.53
N ALA A 614 19.61 -17.69 21.01
CA ALA A 614 20.10 -16.57 21.82
C ALA A 614 19.34 -15.29 21.47
N ASP A 615 18.81 -14.56 22.46
CA ASP A 615 18.04 -13.32 22.29
C ASP A 615 18.93 -12.05 22.30
N GLY A 616 20.15 -12.16 22.85
CA GLY A 616 21.08 -11.03 22.96
C GLY A 616 22.55 -11.42 22.94
N VAL A 617 23.39 -10.51 22.46
CA VAL A 617 24.85 -10.66 22.36
C VAL A 617 25.53 -9.42 22.90
N LEU A 618 26.48 -9.58 23.82
CA LEU A 618 27.30 -8.49 24.36
C LEU A 618 28.78 -8.80 24.17
N LEU A 619 29.54 -7.83 23.67
CA LEU A 619 30.99 -7.93 23.53
C LEU A 619 31.67 -7.04 24.56
N ASN A 620 32.66 -7.61 25.24
CA ASN A 620 33.35 -6.98 26.36
C ASN A 620 34.82 -7.43 26.38
N ASN A 621 35.72 -6.52 26.74
CA ASN A 621 37.15 -6.77 26.91
C ASN A 621 37.46 -7.86 27.96
N SER A 622 36.57 -8.07 28.93
CA SER A 622 36.69 -9.10 29.98
C SER A 622 36.06 -10.45 29.61
N GLY A 623 35.39 -10.56 28.46
CA GLY A 623 34.79 -11.78 27.94
C GLY A 623 33.37 -11.59 27.40
N ASN A 624 33.10 -12.13 26.22
CA ASN A 624 31.81 -11.98 25.55
C ASN A 624 30.70 -12.80 26.20
N ILE A 625 29.47 -12.29 26.08
CA ILE A 625 28.28 -12.83 26.72
C ILE A 625 27.21 -13.14 25.68
N LEU A 626 26.65 -14.35 25.74
CA LEU A 626 25.37 -14.67 25.11
C LEU A 626 24.27 -14.65 26.16
N LEU A 627 23.11 -14.15 25.76
CA LEU A 627 21.95 -13.96 26.60
C LEU A 627 20.74 -14.65 25.99
N GLN A 628 19.98 -15.36 26.82
CA GLN A 628 18.64 -15.85 26.50
C GLN A 628 17.67 -15.37 27.57
N ALA A 629 16.62 -14.66 27.16
CA ALA A 629 15.66 -14.02 28.03
C ALA A 629 14.29 -14.69 27.90
N LYS A 630 13.68 -15.02 29.03
CA LYS A 630 12.37 -15.65 29.06
C LYS A 630 11.39 -14.90 29.94
N PHE A 631 10.45 -14.22 29.30
CA PHE A 631 9.38 -13.53 29.98
C PHE A 631 8.24 -14.51 30.37
N THR A 632 8.02 -14.68 31.67
CA THR A 632 6.90 -15.43 32.23
C THR A 632 6.55 -14.89 33.61
N GLN A 633 5.27 -14.70 33.88
CA GLN A 633 4.75 -14.30 35.21
C GLN A 633 4.28 -15.50 36.04
N ARG A 634 4.35 -16.72 35.47
CA ARG A 634 4.05 -17.98 36.15
C ARG A 634 5.34 -18.72 36.48
N GLN A 635 5.27 -19.65 37.43
CA GLN A 635 6.38 -20.54 37.77
C GLN A 635 6.98 -21.16 36.52
N TYR A 636 8.30 -21.02 36.37
CA TYR A 636 9.04 -21.58 35.26
C TYR A 636 9.58 -22.95 35.64
N ASP A 637 8.89 -23.97 35.13
CA ASP A 637 9.25 -25.35 35.38
C ASP A 637 10.16 -25.94 34.30
N GLY A 638 10.52 -25.22 33.24
CA GLY A 638 11.30 -25.79 32.12
C GLY A 638 12.82 -25.68 32.24
N TYR A 639 13.54 -26.30 31.30
CA TYR A 639 14.97 -26.05 31.04
C TYR A 639 15.25 -25.73 29.56
N LYS A 640 14.20 -25.46 28.78
CA LYS A 640 14.29 -25.22 27.33
C LYS A 640 15.19 -24.02 27.00
N GLY A 641 15.02 -22.89 27.70
CA GLY A 641 15.86 -21.70 27.49
C GLY A 641 17.34 -21.93 27.79
N ILE A 642 17.66 -22.83 28.72
CA ILE A 642 19.04 -23.22 29.05
C ILE A 642 19.63 -24.06 27.91
N GLN A 643 18.84 -24.97 27.32
CA GLN A 643 19.27 -25.75 26.15
C GLN A 643 19.44 -24.90 24.90
N GLU A 644 18.53 -23.95 24.67
CA GLU A 644 18.56 -23.01 23.55
C GLU A 644 19.89 -22.24 23.55
N ILE A 645 20.26 -21.62 24.67
CA ILE A 645 21.50 -20.84 24.74
C ILE A 645 22.78 -21.69 24.73
N HIS A 646 22.76 -22.87 25.36
CA HIS A 646 23.89 -23.80 25.31
C HIS A 646 24.16 -24.25 23.86
N SER A 647 23.11 -24.46 23.08
CA SER A 647 23.20 -24.88 21.68
C SER A 647 23.57 -23.72 20.74
N ALA A 648 23.21 -22.48 21.11
CA ALA A 648 23.54 -21.28 20.35
C ALA A 648 25.04 -20.99 20.35
N LYS A 649 25.75 -21.23 21.47
CA LYS A 649 27.17 -20.92 21.65
C LYS A 649 28.07 -21.26 20.45
N PRO A 650 28.17 -22.51 19.97
CA PRO A 650 29.06 -22.85 18.85
C PRO A 650 28.72 -22.14 17.54
N ILE A 651 27.43 -21.83 17.30
CA ILE A 651 26.97 -21.13 16.09
C ILE A 651 27.47 -19.69 16.10
N TYR A 652 27.26 -19.00 17.24
CA TYR A 652 27.70 -17.62 17.42
C TYR A 652 29.23 -17.49 17.47
N GLU A 653 29.94 -18.45 18.09
CA GLU A 653 31.41 -18.47 18.08
C GLU A 653 31.98 -18.59 16.67
N SER A 654 31.34 -19.41 15.82
CA SER A 654 31.75 -19.57 14.42
C SER A 654 31.47 -18.32 13.58
N ALA A 655 30.28 -17.73 13.70
CA ALA A 655 29.88 -16.57 12.91
C ALA A 655 30.63 -15.29 13.30
N MET A 656 30.82 -15.05 14.61
CA MET A 656 31.48 -13.85 15.12
C MET A 656 33.00 -14.01 15.25
N ARG A 657 33.54 -15.22 15.01
CA ARG A 657 34.97 -15.57 15.17
C ARG A 657 35.53 -15.14 16.53
N SER A 658 34.73 -15.29 17.58
CA SER A 658 35.05 -14.85 18.94
C SER A 658 34.47 -15.81 19.97
N SER A 659 35.16 -16.05 21.08
CA SER A 659 34.71 -17.00 22.11
C SER A 659 33.70 -16.35 23.06
N PHE A 660 32.67 -17.10 23.46
CA PHE A 660 31.68 -16.66 24.46
C PHE A 660 31.94 -17.35 25.80
N GLY A 661 32.58 -16.60 26.70
CA GLY A 661 33.02 -17.10 28.01
C GLY A 661 31.90 -17.18 29.05
N ARG A 662 30.84 -16.40 28.89
CA ARG A 662 29.68 -16.38 29.79
C ARG A 662 28.38 -16.59 29.03
N LEU A 663 27.54 -17.47 29.55
CA LEU A 663 26.19 -17.72 29.05
C LEU A 663 25.21 -17.36 30.15
N ILE A 664 24.25 -16.49 29.87
CA ILE A 664 23.31 -15.99 30.86
C ILE A 664 21.88 -16.31 30.42
N PHE A 665 21.13 -16.96 31.30
CA PHE A 665 19.69 -17.16 31.16
C PHE A 665 18.95 -16.23 32.13
N VAL A 666 18.07 -15.38 31.60
CA VAL A 666 17.35 -14.35 32.37
C VAL A 666 15.86 -14.61 32.34
N THR A 667 15.17 -14.46 33.47
CA THR A 667 13.71 -14.62 33.51
C THR A 667 13.02 -13.80 34.60
N ASN A 668 11.83 -13.29 34.28
CA ASN A 668 10.97 -12.58 35.24
C ASN A 668 10.09 -13.54 36.08
N SER A 669 10.31 -14.86 36.00
CA SER A 669 9.54 -15.84 36.76
C SER A 669 9.66 -15.60 38.28
N PRO A 670 8.56 -15.58 39.04
CA PRO A 670 8.61 -15.44 40.49
C PRO A 670 9.20 -16.68 41.20
N LEU A 671 9.11 -17.86 40.57
CA LEU A 671 9.60 -19.14 41.10
C LEU A 671 10.27 -19.94 39.98
N LEU A 672 11.43 -20.53 40.27
CA LEU A 672 12.18 -21.40 39.36
C LEU A 672 12.26 -22.81 39.94
N ALA A 673 11.98 -23.83 39.12
CA ALA A 673 12.09 -25.21 39.57
C ALA A 673 13.54 -25.61 39.88
N LYS A 674 13.73 -26.47 40.89
CA LYS A 674 15.06 -26.96 41.30
C LYS A 674 15.87 -27.55 40.14
N ARG A 675 15.19 -28.30 39.25
CA ARG A 675 15.78 -28.88 38.03
C ARG A 675 16.38 -27.86 37.07
N THR A 676 15.83 -26.64 37.01
CA THR A 676 16.32 -25.56 36.15
C THR A 676 17.69 -25.09 36.63
N HIS A 677 17.89 -24.95 37.94
CA HIS A 677 19.18 -24.61 38.54
C HIS A 677 20.21 -25.74 38.40
N GLU A 678 19.81 -27.00 38.61
CA GLU A 678 20.69 -28.18 38.48
C GLU A 678 21.24 -28.32 37.04
N ILE A 679 20.39 -28.14 36.02
CA ILE A 679 20.79 -28.22 34.61
C ILE A 679 21.65 -27.01 34.22
N ALA A 680 21.29 -25.80 34.66
CA ALA A 680 22.10 -24.61 34.39
C ALA A 680 23.52 -24.75 34.96
N ALA A 681 23.66 -25.25 36.19
CA ALA A 681 24.96 -25.51 36.81
C ALA A 681 25.78 -26.55 36.04
N THR A 682 25.13 -27.61 35.53
CA THR A 682 25.77 -28.64 34.72
C THR A 682 26.28 -28.10 33.39
N CYS A 683 25.53 -27.17 32.77
CA CYS A 683 25.87 -26.53 31.51
C CYS A 683 26.74 -25.27 31.65
N GLY A 684 27.12 -24.88 32.87
CA GLY A 684 27.90 -23.67 33.12
C GLY A 684 27.17 -22.36 32.75
N ILE A 685 25.85 -22.33 32.88
CA ILE A 685 25.00 -21.18 32.54
C ILE A 685 24.60 -20.43 33.82
N GLU A 686 24.82 -19.12 33.82
CA GLU A 686 24.40 -18.23 34.89
C GLU A 686 22.89 -17.96 34.79
N VAL A 687 22.16 -18.10 35.90
CA VAL A 687 20.71 -17.87 35.94
C VAL A 687 20.42 -16.60 36.71
N LEU A 688 19.83 -15.62 36.02
CA LEU A 688 19.33 -14.39 36.63
C LEU A 688 17.82 -14.48 36.79
N GLY A 689 17.39 -14.72 38.02
CA GLY A 689 15.99 -14.76 38.40
C GLY A 689 15.44 -13.36 38.71
N ARG A 690 14.12 -13.29 38.91
CA ARG A 690 13.40 -12.05 39.22
C ARG A 690 14.04 -11.24 40.36
N THR A 691 14.39 -11.89 41.47
CA THR A 691 14.96 -11.19 42.63
C THR A 691 16.27 -10.46 42.28
N GLN A 692 17.14 -11.09 41.49
CA GLN A 692 18.41 -10.50 41.06
C GLN A 692 18.16 -9.36 40.04
N LEU A 693 17.19 -9.52 39.14
CA LEU A 693 16.79 -8.46 38.22
C LEU A 693 16.31 -7.22 38.95
N LEU A 694 15.51 -7.37 40.01
CA LEU A 694 15.05 -6.23 40.80
C LEU A 694 16.20 -5.54 41.53
N THR A 695 17.15 -6.30 42.10
CA THR A 695 18.36 -5.72 42.69
C THR A 695 19.16 -4.92 41.66
N TYR A 696 19.36 -5.45 40.46
CA TYR A 696 20.08 -4.73 39.41
C TYR A 696 19.33 -3.50 38.90
N LEU A 697 17.99 -3.51 38.86
CA LEU A 697 17.19 -2.34 38.51
C LEU A 697 17.19 -1.26 39.61
N GLU A 698 17.50 -1.62 40.86
CA GLU A 698 17.73 -0.65 41.94
C GLU A 698 19.14 -0.03 41.89
N GLU A 699 20.14 -0.80 41.43
CA GLU A 699 21.53 -0.37 41.32
C GLU A 699 21.86 0.38 40.02
N TYR A 700 21.20 0.02 38.91
CA TYR A 700 21.48 0.57 37.58
C TYR A 700 20.21 1.19 36.98
N ASP A 701 20.25 2.51 36.78
CA ASP A 701 19.14 3.24 36.15
C ASP A 701 19.00 2.85 34.67
N ILE A 702 17.96 2.08 34.36
CA ILE A 702 17.50 1.81 33.00
C ILE A 702 16.14 2.48 32.81
N THR A 703 15.98 3.26 31.75
CA THR A 703 14.72 3.94 31.42
C THR A 703 14.00 3.25 30.26
N LEU A 704 12.70 3.54 30.09
CA LEU A 704 11.94 3.04 28.94
C LEU A 704 12.51 3.57 27.60
N LYS A 705 13.10 4.77 27.61
CA LYS A 705 13.85 5.33 26.48
C LYS A 705 15.01 4.45 26.05
N ASP A 706 15.78 3.93 27.01
CA ASP A 706 16.93 3.08 26.72
C ASP A 706 16.49 1.76 26.07
N ILE A 707 15.39 1.18 26.55
CA ILE A 707 14.77 -0.03 26.01
C ILE A 707 14.25 0.21 24.58
N LEU A 708 13.52 1.31 24.35
CA LEU A 708 12.98 1.65 23.02
C LEU A 708 14.09 2.00 22.03
N SER A 709 15.13 2.70 22.48
CA SER A 709 16.35 2.95 21.72
C SER A 709 17.03 1.64 21.30
N ARG A 710 17.12 0.67 22.22
CA ARG A 710 17.66 -0.66 21.95
C ARG A 710 16.83 -1.44 20.92
N LEU A 711 15.51 -1.38 20.99
CA LEU A 711 14.60 -2.00 20.03
C LEU A 711 14.67 -1.38 18.63
N GLY A 712 15.00 -0.09 18.55
CA GLY A 712 15.16 0.65 17.30
C GLY A 712 16.53 0.45 16.62
N LYS A 713 17.51 -0.14 17.29
CA LYS A 713 18.83 -0.44 16.71
C LYS A 713 18.79 -1.68 15.81
N ASP A 714 19.71 -1.75 14.86
CA ASP A 714 19.87 -2.91 13.99
C ASP A 714 20.16 -4.17 14.82
N ARG A 715 19.41 -5.24 14.51
CA ARG A 715 19.55 -6.55 15.15
C ARG A 715 20.71 -7.34 14.53
N LEU A 716 21.44 -8.06 15.37
CA LEU A 716 22.53 -8.92 14.93
C LEU A 716 21.97 -10.11 14.14
N ARG A 717 22.50 -10.30 12.92
CA ARG A 717 22.20 -11.44 12.06
C ARG A 717 23.41 -12.36 12.07
N VAL A 718 23.19 -13.60 12.49
CA VAL A 718 24.18 -14.67 12.56
C VAL A 718 23.80 -15.76 11.57
#